data_AF-A0A8H7KX68-F1
#
_entry.id   AF-A0A8H7KX68-F1
#
_cell.length_a   1.000
_cell.length_b   1.000
_cell.length_c   1.000
_cell.angle_alpha   90.00
_cell.angle_beta   90.00
_cell.angle_gamma   90.00
#
_symmetry.space_group_name_H-M   'P 1'
#
loop_
_entity.id
_entity.type
_entity.pdbx_description
1 polymer ?
#
loop_
_entity_poly.entity_id
_entity_poly.type
_entity_poly.pdbx_seq_one_letter_code
_entity_poly.pdbx_strand_id
1 'polypeptide(L)'
;MSYPSSIQAITFSKTGDYDVIEKTTQPFPNVKPGDIVVKVQYGGVNFIDTYFRKGLYPVPSFPAISGGEASGIIVGLPSDQAVLDNPDFKRRGFEKGGHVAVNSLGAFAEYISVPWTDSFPVPAGLSTRLAVAGTLQGITAISFMDEGYDVQKGDIILVHTVAGGLGLILLQYAKSKGATVIGTTSTKEKAALAKEHGADHVILYTEEDTVKRVLEITNNEGVHAIFDGVGAATFDSDFKMIRRKGTILTLGNASGAVPPFAPLKLTEKNVKLLRPTMKNYIATPEEGYHYSSKVFGLIANGTIKVNIHKDYPFTAEGVVESQKDLTGGKTTGKLIIDIASEETKFETDVVVEIHALRQILAPITLCLRADDFVPKQTLTCLNFLQVGKPAMLPLFALHGITLEYKVALVLRLQYIQAKALQVCKYLFELSHTPAIWKRLLRLMNIIPPPLPPTKRNNMEYLTGVQAQKMVIRSISFNNNWRSAAPKVFSTQSSDLQQSVQSMVALPGGEHVIAVVADKDHTSYALELLIVDPRGSIIPLAKMPTESKPYNVRAKYLTFNGVTSIAVAYVRREFYGNASPECSPSQYDEYTENLPHPLRYECSVVAISLQNVEDLVELITRHGPHEYLRHAAARPAPFTRLSTIRSRSPLTALDLAEVVGVPYVAVVKHHETIVFKNLNNGSMSSLTVSRWPHLAATEHRIQNFRILPHHRELLLVLAVPDALPVFGDSLIPPTRRTPGSVEGHLVACVFSMPRDAEDVRDREPYEYRILEQNAVFGPTQISDPAVPVHMDQSIRPLHLQADVPHVSIYYESLSQGCAVELRVPPYRPYSAPHAPVPFFAASTMSWETEYAGRGERGRPEIPLDSHVSPGHTRPLLWTTLRDRAEAPTLVNFISQIREHGTGEVKECTTFGKARSLPSIRVKQTSTRSAYGVPVEIPALFRHRLRRGIRSVAWDDWSGRIFVATPEDCGIHLIDLAKNPMQYANGAMSRIVL
;
A
#
# COMPACT_ATOMS: atom_id res chain seq x y z
N MET A 1 8.01 26.22 -2.32
CA MET A 1 7.20 25.86 -1.14
C MET A 1 7.48 26.89 -0.06
N SER A 2 6.44 27.41 0.60
CA SER A 2 6.62 28.23 1.82
C SER A 2 6.95 27.31 3.00
N TYR A 3 7.88 27.72 3.86
CA TYR A 3 8.15 27.00 5.11
C TYR A 3 6.93 27.07 6.04
N PRO A 4 6.68 26.04 6.88
CA PRO A 4 5.63 26.11 7.88
C PRO A 4 5.95 27.19 8.93
N SER A 5 4.93 27.75 9.58
CA SER A 5 5.13 28.77 10.64
C SER A 5 5.64 28.18 11.96
N SER A 6 5.37 26.90 12.21
CA SER A 6 5.79 26.15 13.39
C SER A 6 6.15 24.71 13.03
N ILE A 7 6.91 24.05 13.89
CA ILE A 7 7.41 22.69 13.74
C ILE A 7 7.31 21.92 15.05
N GLN A 8 7.31 20.60 15.00
CA GLN A 8 7.48 19.74 16.17
C GLN A 8 8.96 19.54 16.50
N ALA A 9 9.29 19.56 17.79
CA ALA A 9 10.63 19.29 18.30
C ALA A 9 10.59 18.55 19.64
N ILE A 10 11.66 17.82 19.96
CA ILE A 10 11.87 17.25 21.29
C ILE A 10 12.70 18.24 22.11
N THR A 11 12.15 18.72 23.21
CA THR A 11 12.70 19.80 24.03
C THR A 11 12.84 19.40 25.49
N PHE A 12 13.64 20.17 26.23
CA PHE A 12 13.61 20.19 27.68
C PHE A 12 13.73 21.63 28.20
N SER A 13 12.88 21.99 29.15
CA SER A 13 12.76 23.37 29.67
C SER A 13 13.71 23.68 30.83
N LYS A 14 14.36 22.65 31.39
CA LYS A 14 15.41 22.73 32.42
C LYS A 14 16.25 21.46 32.37
N THR A 15 17.46 21.49 32.92
CA THR A 15 18.24 20.25 33.16
C THR A 15 17.53 19.39 34.19
N GLY A 16 17.57 18.07 34.05
CA GLY A 16 16.93 17.14 34.98
C GLY A 16 17.05 15.70 34.53
N ASP A 17 16.23 14.80 35.08
CA ASP A 17 16.24 13.40 34.66
C ASP A 17 15.42 13.17 33.36
N TYR A 18 14.77 12.03 33.17
CA TYR A 18 14.04 11.74 31.94
C TYR A 18 12.72 12.50 31.82
N ASP A 19 12.15 12.93 32.94
CA ASP A 19 10.87 13.63 33.07
C ASP A 19 10.86 15.03 32.45
N VAL A 20 12.04 15.61 32.17
CA VAL A 20 12.15 16.92 31.53
C VAL A 20 12.02 16.88 30.00
N ILE A 21 11.99 15.68 29.39
CA ILE A 21 11.91 15.51 27.94
C ILE A 21 10.45 15.62 27.50
N GLU A 22 10.16 16.56 26.62
CA GLU A 22 8.82 16.84 26.11
C GLU A 22 8.84 16.95 24.58
N LYS A 23 7.72 16.63 23.92
CA LYS A 23 7.50 16.98 22.52
C LYS A 23 6.66 18.25 22.46
N THR A 24 7.24 19.32 21.92
CA THR A 24 6.60 20.63 21.91
C THR A 24 6.55 21.21 20.50
N THR A 25 5.56 22.08 20.27
CA THR A 25 5.49 22.88 19.05
C THR A 25 6.40 24.11 19.22
N GLN A 26 7.35 24.26 18.32
CA GLN A 26 8.32 25.36 18.28
C GLN A 26 8.08 26.24 17.04
N PRO A 27 8.45 27.53 17.06
CA PRO A 27 8.48 28.32 15.85
C PRO A 27 9.46 27.70 14.83
N PHE A 28 9.23 27.95 13.54
CA PHE A 28 10.20 27.57 12.51
C PHE A 28 11.58 28.16 12.83
N PRO A 29 12.69 27.41 12.63
CA PRO A 29 14.02 27.88 13.01
C PRO A 29 14.36 29.18 12.27
N ASN A 30 15.01 30.11 12.99
CA ASN A 30 15.49 31.35 12.38
C ASN A 30 16.61 31.03 11.36
N VAL A 31 16.33 31.26 10.08
CA VAL A 31 17.26 30.96 8.98
C VAL A 31 18.31 32.06 8.87
N LYS A 32 19.53 31.79 9.34
CA LYS A 32 20.64 32.76 9.22
C LYS A 32 21.18 32.79 7.79
N PRO A 33 21.78 33.91 7.33
CA PRO A 33 22.24 34.04 5.95
C PRO A 33 23.24 32.96 5.48
N GLY A 34 24.09 32.46 6.38
CA GLY A 34 25.08 31.41 6.09
C GLY A 34 24.58 29.97 6.31
N ASP A 35 23.33 29.77 6.70
CA ASP A 35 22.85 28.44 7.07
C ASP A 35 22.26 27.69 5.87
N ILE A 36 22.33 26.36 5.92
CA ILE A 36 21.42 25.50 5.15
C ILE A 36 20.20 25.17 6.00
N VAL A 37 19.06 24.98 5.34
CA VAL A 37 17.83 24.51 5.99
C VAL A 37 17.62 23.05 5.61
N VAL A 38 17.47 22.19 6.61
CA VAL A 38 17.33 20.75 6.44
C VAL A 38 15.96 20.31 6.94
N LYS A 39 15.21 19.60 6.10
CA LYS A 39 14.06 18.81 6.55
C LYS A 39 14.60 17.50 7.09
N VAL A 40 14.53 17.32 8.40
CA VAL A 40 15.17 16.19 9.08
C VAL A 40 14.36 14.92 8.84
N GLN A 41 15.06 13.85 8.46
CA GLN A 41 14.48 12.51 8.34
C GLN A 41 14.83 11.64 9.54
N TYR A 42 16.07 11.73 10.03
CA TYR A 42 16.57 10.90 11.12
C TYR A 42 17.46 11.71 12.07
N GLY A 43 17.30 11.48 13.37
CA GLY A 43 18.20 11.97 14.42
C GLY A 43 19.06 10.85 14.99
N GLY A 44 20.34 11.11 15.25
CA GLY A 44 21.25 10.14 15.87
C GLY A 44 21.31 10.32 17.38
N VAL A 45 21.07 9.27 18.16
CA VAL A 45 21.18 9.32 19.63
C VAL A 45 22.62 9.03 20.04
N ASN A 46 23.16 9.86 20.93
CA ASN A 46 24.53 9.80 21.43
C ASN A 46 24.58 9.94 22.95
N PHE A 47 25.63 9.40 23.59
CA PHE A 47 25.83 9.56 25.03
C PHE A 47 25.91 11.03 25.45
N ILE A 48 26.46 11.89 24.58
CA ILE A 48 26.58 13.33 24.83
C ILE A 48 25.23 14.03 25.01
N ASP A 49 24.15 13.51 24.40
CA ASP A 49 22.80 14.06 24.57
C ASP A 49 22.37 14.00 26.04
N THR A 50 22.80 12.94 26.76
CA THR A 50 22.54 12.79 28.20
C THR A 50 23.33 13.79 29.04
N TYR A 51 24.51 14.23 28.58
CA TYR A 51 25.35 15.20 29.30
C TYR A 51 24.76 16.60 29.24
N PHE A 52 24.20 17.00 28.10
CA PHE A 52 23.46 18.26 27.96
C PHE A 52 22.17 18.24 28.78
N ARG A 53 21.38 17.17 28.70
CA ARG A 53 20.14 17.02 29.49
C ARG A 53 20.40 17.10 31.00
N LYS A 54 21.44 16.42 31.49
CA LYS A 54 21.80 16.37 32.92
C LYS A 54 22.55 17.60 33.41
N GLY A 55 22.93 18.52 32.53
CA GLY A 55 23.68 19.73 32.89
C GLY A 55 25.18 19.51 33.14
N LEU A 56 25.74 18.36 32.75
CA LEU A 56 27.19 18.17 32.75
C LEU A 56 27.86 19.08 31.70
N TYR A 57 27.19 19.26 30.56
CA TYR A 57 27.56 20.26 29.56
C TYR A 57 26.46 21.34 29.44
N PRO A 58 26.84 22.61 29.28
CA PRO A 58 25.88 23.71 29.22
C PRO A 58 25.13 23.71 27.88
N VAL A 59 23.86 24.10 27.92
CA VAL A 59 23.06 24.46 26.72
C VAL A 59 22.94 25.98 26.60
N PRO A 60 22.80 26.53 25.38
CA PRO A 60 22.78 27.99 25.20
C PRO A 60 21.59 28.69 25.86
N SER A 61 20.40 28.08 25.83
CA SER A 61 19.15 28.66 26.33
C SER A 61 18.08 27.59 26.56
N PHE A 62 17.08 27.90 27.38
CA PHE A 62 15.86 27.11 27.54
C PHE A 62 14.64 27.77 26.88
N PRO A 63 13.67 27.00 26.36
CA PRO A 63 13.70 25.54 26.19
C PRO A 63 14.76 25.10 25.17
N ALA A 64 15.51 24.05 25.49
CA ALA A 64 16.56 23.51 24.64
C ALA A 64 16.02 22.36 23.80
N ILE A 65 16.31 22.35 22.49
CA ILE A 65 15.99 21.21 21.61
C ILE A 65 17.05 20.13 21.79
N SER A 66 16.62 18.87 21.90
CA SER A 66 17.47 17.70 22.11
C SER A 66 18.16 17.23 20.81
N GLY A 67 19.18 16.38 20.97
CA GLY A 67 19.92 15.74 19.88
C GLY A 67 21.10 16.55 19.34
N GLY A 68 22.20 15.85 19.07
CA GLY A 68 23.44 16.44 18.53
C GLY A 68 23.74 16.15 17.06
N GLU A 69 23.01 15.25 16.40
CA GLU A 69 23.20 15.00 14.96
C GLU A 69 21.89 14.59 14.27
N ALA A 70 21.81 14.88 12.98
CA ALA A 70 20.68 14.54 12.12
C ALA A 70 21.13 14.20 10.70
N SER A 71 20.20 13.67 9.92
CA SER A 71 20.31 13.65 8.46
C SER A 71 18.94 13.90 7.83
N GLY A 72 18.96 14.38 6.60
CA GLY A 72 17.73 14.67 5.87
C GLY A 72 17.98 15.31 4.52
N ILE A 73 17.00 16.08 4.09
CA ILE A 73 16.97 16.69 2.76
C ILE A 73 17.19 18.20 2.88
N ILE A 74 18.08 18.74 2.06
CA ILE A 74 18.31 20.19 1.97
C ILE A 74 17.09 20.85 1.32
N VAL A 75 16.43 21.74 2.05
CA VAL A 75 15.26 22.53 1.57
C VAL A 75 15.56 24.02 1.45
N GLY A 76 16.68 24.48 2.00
CA GLY A 76 17.17 25.85 1.91
C GLY A 76 18.69 25.88 1.79
N LEU A 77 19.20 26.76 0.94
CA LEU A 77 20.62 27.04 0.79
C LEU A 77 20.93 28.40 1.45
N PRO A 78 22.21 28.71 1.74
CA PRO A 78 22.60 30.01 2.24
C PRO A 78 22.13 31.13 1.31
N SER A 79 21.78 32.27 1.91
CA SER A 79 21.44 33.50 1.18
C SER A 79 22.59 34.50 1.13
N ASP A 80 23.63 34.29 1.95
CA ASP A 80 24.86 35.08 1.89
C ASP A 80 25.69 34.73 0.64
N GLN A 81 25.86 35.73 -0.24
CA GLN A 81 26.62 35.57 -1.47
C GLN A 81 28.09 35.22 -1.21
N ALA A 82 28.69 35.70 -0.11
CA ALA A 82 30.06 35.36 0.24
C ALA A 82 30.22 33.85 0.57
N VAL A 83 29.18 33.24 1.16
CA VAL A 83 29.13 31.79 1.38
C VAL A 83 28.94 31.04 0.07
N LEU A 84 28.01 31.48 -0.78
CA LEU A 84 27.76 30.85 -2.07
C LEU A 84 29.00 30.89 -2.98
N ASP A 85 29.83 31.94 -2.86
CA ASP A 85 31.07 32.08 -3.62
C ASP A 85 32.28 31.38 -3.02
N ASN A 86 32.20 30.93 -1.76
CA ASN A 86 33.28 30.24 -1.07
C ASN A 86 33.64 28.91 -1.80
N PRO A 87 34.93 28.67 -2.11
CA PRO A 87 35.35 27.48 -2.85
C PRO A 87 35.07 26.17 -2.11
N ASP A 88 35.10 26.15 -0.78
CA ASP A 88 34.82 24.94 0.01
C ASP A 88 33.33 24.65 0.12
N PHE A 89 32.49 25.70 0.13
CA PHE A 89 31.04 25.53 -0.04
C PHE A 89 30.73 24.92 -1.42
N LYS A 90 31.31 25.49 -2.49
CA LYS A 90 31.14 24.96 -3.87
C LYS A 90 31.61 23.51 -3.97
N ARG A 91 32.72 23.14 -3.33
CA ARG A 91 33.26 21.77 -3.32
C ARG A 91 32.31 20.75 -2.68
N ARG A 92 31.52 21.16 -1.68
CA ARG A 92 30.54 20.29 -1.02
C ARG A 92 29.34 19.95 -1.90
N GLY A 93 29.09 20.72 -2.96
CA GLY A 93 28.05 20.41 -3.94
C GLY A 93 26.64 20.41 -3.35
N PHE A 94 26.37 21.27 -2.36
CA PHE A 94 25.04 21.35 -1.77
C PHE A 94 24.01 21.84 -2.78
N GLU A 95 22.90 21.12 -2.87
CA GLU A 95 21.77 21.45 -3.71
C GLU A 95 20.46 21.19 -2.97
N LYS A 96 19.40 21.95 -3.30
CA LYS A 96 18.07 21.66 -2.78
C LYS A 96 17.61 20.29 -3.29
N GLY A 97 17.07 19.47 -2.39
CA GLY A 97 16.77 18.06 -2.65
C GLY A 97 17.94 17.12 -2.36
N GLY A 98 19.16 17.64 -2.16
CA GLY A 98 20.33 16.84 -1.81
C GLY A 98 20.24 16.27 -0.39
N HIS A 99 20.87 15.11 -0.18
CA HIS A 99 20.98 14.49 1.13
C HIS A 99 22.15 15.08 1.92
N VAL A 100 21.92 15.31 3.20
CA VAL A 100 22.91 15.89 4.11
C VAL A 100 22.85 15.23 5.48
N ALA A 101 24.00 15.03 6.09
CA ALA A 101 24.14 14.72 7.51
C ALA A 101 24.69 15.95 8.22
N VAL A 102 24.28 16.21 9.45
CA VAL A 102 24.59 17.46 10.17
C VAL A 102 24.96 17.13 11.60
N ASN A 103 25.94 17.83 12.13
CA ASN A 103 26.34 17.75 13.53
C ASN A 103 26.06 19.08 14.22
N SER A 104 24.85 19.21 14.77
CA SER A 104 24.41 20.43 15.46
C SER A 104 23.52 20.06 16.64
N LEU A 105 23.67 20.80 17.74
CA LEU A 105 22.71 20.75 18.83
C LEU A 105 21.32 21.17 18.32
N GLY A 106 20.28 20.55 18.89
CA GLY A 106 18.90 20.80 18.50
C GLY A 106 18.45 20.01 17.27
N ALA A 107 19.06 18.85 17.01
CA ALA A 107 18.81 18.04 15.83
C ALA A 107 17.45 17.31 15.85
N PHE A 108 16.82 17.11 17.01
CA PHE A 108 15.55 16.39 17.13
C PHE A 108 14.35 17.33 16.89
N ALA A 109 14.25 17.82 15.67
CA ALA A 109 13.19 18.71 15.19
C ALA A 109 12.86 18.40 13.72
N GLU A 110 11.65 18.70 13.26
CA GLU A 110 11.24 18.43 11.85
C GLU A 110 12.07 19.24 10.83
N TYR A 111 12.48 20.45 11.20
CA TYR A 111 13.35 21.30 10.41
C TYR A 111 14.43 21.91 11.29
N ILE A 112 15.63 22.03 10.75
CA ILE A 112 16.74 22.74 11.39
C ILE A 112 17.39 23.72 10.42
N SER A 113 17.88 24.83 10.96
CA SER A 113 18.79 25.76 10.28
C SER A 113 20.17 25.57 10.88
N VAL A 114 21.14 25.19 10.08
CA VAL A 114 22.50 24.87 10.54
C VAL A 114 23.56 25.51 9.65
N PRO A 115 24.70 25.94 10.20
CA PRO A 115 25.81 26.43 9.39
C PRO A 115 26.23 25.40 8.35
N TRP A 116 26.49 25.84 7.12
CA TRP A 116 26.93 24.94 6.03
C TRP A 116 28.23 24.19 6.37
N THR A 117 29.05 24.74 7.27
CA THR A 117 30.31 24.16 7.75
C THR A 117 30.09 22.90 8.58
N ASP A 118 29.00 22.85 9.35
CA ASP A 118 28.59 21.75 10.23
C ASP A 118 27.72 20.69 9.50
N SER A 119 27.64 20.82 8.18
CA SER A 119 26.79 20.02 7.30
C SER A 119 27.66 19.21 6.34
N PHE A 120 27.39 17.92 6.18
CA PHE A 120 28.22 16.99 5.42
C PHE A 120 27.41 16.40 4.26
N PRO A 121 27.81 16.63 3.00
CA PRO A 121 27.09 16.10 1.85
C PRO A 121 27.12 14.58 1.85
N VAL A 122 25.96 13.95 1.70
CA VAL A 122 25.85 12.49 1.70
C VAL A 122 25.94 11.99 0.25
N PRO A 123 26.90 11.10 -0.10
CA PRO A 123 27.07 10.63 -1.47
C PRO A 123 25.85 9.89 -2.02
N ALA A 124 25.62 10.02 -3.33
CA ALA A 124 24.58 9.28 -4.04
C ALA A 124 24.83 7.76 -3.92
N GLY A 125 23.96 7.07 -3.18
CA GLY A 125 24.06 5.64 -2.88
C GLY A 125 24.06 5.31 -1.38
N LEU A 126 24.32 6.29 -0.51
CA LEU A 126 24.17 6.15 0.93
C LEU A 126 22.83 6.73 1.38
N SER A 127 22.06 5.97 2.15
CA SER A 127 20.80 6.48 2.73
C SER A 127 21.08 7.47 3.85
N THR A 128 20.18 8.43 4.04
CA THR A 128 20.25 9.36 5.19
C THR A 128 20.24 8.61 6.52
N ARG A 129 19.47 7.52 6.63
CA ARG A 129 19.49 6.61 7.79
C ARG A 129 20.88 6.06 8.11
N LEU A 130 21.63 5.60 7.12
CA LEU A 130 23.02 5.14 7.33
C LEU A 130 23.96 6.33 7.58
N ALA A 131 23.73 7.46 6.91
CA ALA A 131 24.55 8.65 7.07
C ALA A 131 24.49 9.19 8.51
N VAL A 132 23.30 9.39 9.09
CA VAL A 132 23.19 9.81 10.51
C VAL A 132 23.79 8.78 11.46
N ALA A 133 23.74 7.49 11.09
CA ALA A 133 24.27 6.46 11.95
C ALA A 133 25.81 6.43 12.01
N GLY A 134 26.45 6.83 10.91
CA GLY A 134 27.90 6.79 10.75
C GLY A 134 28.61 8.14 10.95
N THR A 135 27.93 9.28 10.83
CA THR A 135 28.61 10.59 10.72
C THR A 135 29.40 10.97 11.97
N LEU A 136 28.75 11.21 13.11
CA LEU A 136 29.45 11.66 14.31
C LEU A 136 30.47 10.62 14.79
N GLN A 137 30.05 9.35 14.87
CA GLN A 137 30.91 8.28 15.38
C GLN A 137 32.05 7.93 14.41
N GLY A 138 31.82 8.02 13.10
CA GLY A 138 32.83 7.80 12.08
C GLY A 138 33.89 8.89 12.06
N ILE A 139 33.48 10.17 12.08
CA ILE A 139 34.43 11.28 12.10
C ILE A 139 35.27 11.19 13.38
N THR A 140 34.64 10.92 14.52
CA THR A 140 35.31 10.70 15.80
C THR A 140 36.34 9.56 15.71
N ALA A 141 35.96 8.40 15.18
CA ALA A 141 36.85 7.25 15.11
C ALA A 141 38.07 7.52 14.22
N ILE A 142 37.84 8.11 13.04
CA ILE A 142 38.88 8.32 12.05
C ILE A 142 39.84 9.43 12.50
N SER A 143 39.35 10.60 12.92
CA SER A 143 40.23 11.68 13.35
C SER A 143 41.05 11.29 14.59
N PHE A 144 40.47 10.54 15.53
CA PHE A 144 41.21 10.10 16.71
C PHE A 144 42.28 9.05 16.38
N MET A 145 42.06 8.21 15.37
CA MET A 145 43.02 7.19 14.91
C MET A 145 44.02 7.69 13.86
N ASP A 146 43.80 8.87 13.29
CA ASP A 146 44.70 9.49 12.32
C ASP A 146 45.56 10.58 12.97
N GLU A 147 45.00 11.37 13.89
CA GLU A 147 45.69 12.50 14.51
C GLU A 147 45.88 12.35 16.02
N GLY A 148 44.88 11.81 16.73
CA GLY A 148 44.97 11.63 18.18
C GLY A 148 46.04 10.61 18.57
N TYR A 149 46.00 9.46 17.91
CA TYR A 149 47.09 8.48 17.84
C TYR A 149 47.04 7.86 16.46
N ASP A 150 48.06 8.14 15.63
CA ASP A 150 48.15 7.60 14.28
C ASP A 150 48.43 6.09 14.32
N VAL A 151 47.36 5.29 14.33
CA VAL A 151 47.41 3.83 14.41
C VAL A 151 48.18 3.28 13.21
N GLN A 152 49.23 2.50 13.46
CA GLN A 152 50.04 1.87 12.41
C GLN A 152 49.73 0.39 12.27
N LYS A 153 50.10 -0.17 11.12
CA LYS A 153 50.13 -1.62 10.92
C LYS A 153 51.02 -2.28 11.98
N GLY A 154 50.50 -3.31 12.64
CA GLY A 154 51.21 -4.04 13.70
C GLY A 154 51.03 -3.47 15.10
N ASP A 155 50.39 -2.31 15.26
CA ASP A 155 49.99 -1.82 16.59
C ASP A 155 48.98 -2.78 17.22
N ILE A 156 49.09 -2.94 18.54
CA ILE A 156 48.07 -3.60 19.37
C ILE A 156 47.30 -2.51 20.10
N ILE A 157 46.00 -2.39 19.86
CA ILE A 157 45.15 -1.37 20.48
C ILE A 157 44.07 -2.00 21.36
N LEU A 158 43.70 -1.30 22.43
CA LEU A 158 42.56 -1.65 23.28
C LEU A 158 41.40 -0.70 23.01
N VAL A 159 40.21 -1.25 22.77
CA VAL A 159 38.96 -0.48 22.62
C VAL A 159 37.99 -0.91 23.71
N HIS A 160 37.71 0.01 24.65
CA HIS A 160 36.66 -0.22 25.63
C HIS A 160 35.28 -0.09 25.00
N THR A 161 34.30 -0.85 25.52
CA THR A 161 32.92 -0.88 24.98
C THR A 161 32.87 -1.22 23.49
N VAL A 162 33.67 -2.21 23.06
CA VAL A 162 33.95 -2.50 21.63
C VAL A 162 32.70 -2.78 20.81
N ALA A 163 31.61 -3.26 21.42
CA ALA A 163 30.34 -3.54 20.74
C ALA A 163 29.36 -2.35 20.69
N GLY A 164 29.73 -1.21 21.27
CA GLY A 164 28.98 0.04 21.15
C GLY A 164 29.12 0.68 19.77
N GLY A 165 28.30 1.69 19.46
CA GLY A 165 28.33 2.40 18.17
C GLY A 165 29.73 2.86 17.74
N LEU A 166 30.38 3.65 18.58
CA LEU A 166 31.75 4.11 18.31
C LEU A 166 32.77 2.96 18.37
N GLY A 167 32.63 2.03 19.30
CA GLY A 167 33.54 0.90 19.49
C GLY A 167 33.67 0.02 18.24
N LEU A 168 32.54 -0.29 17.59
CA LEU A 168 32.54 -1.10 16.37
C LEU A 168 33.18 -0.39 15.18
N ILE A 169 33.08 0.94 15.11
CA ILE A 169 33.73 1.72 14.05
C ILE A 169 35.24 1.82 14.29
N LEU A 170 35.66 2.11 15.53
CA LEU A 170 37.08 2.10 15.94
C LEU A 170 37.72 0.75 15.61
N LEU A 171 37.06 -0.35 15.99
CA LEU A 171 37.50 -1.71 15.68
C LEU A 171 37.73 -1.89 14.17
N GLN A 172 36.71 -1.66 13.35
CA GLN A 172 36.79 -1.89 11.91
C GLN A 172 37.85 -1.01 11.24
N TYR A 173 37.96 0.25 11.64
CA TYR A 173 38.95 1.17 11.08
C TYR A 173 40.38 0.76 11.48
N ALA A 174 40.62 0.39 12.74
CA ALA A 174 41.91 -0.13 13.18
C ALA A 174 42.30 -1.42 12.44
N LYS A 175 41.35 -2.34 12.23
CA LYS A 175 41.59 -3.54 11.41
C LYS A 175 41.94 -3.19 9.98
N SER A 176 41.30 -2.19 9.38
CA SER A 176 41.64 -1.71 8.04
C SER A 176 43.07 -1.14 7.94
N LYS A 177 43.61 -0.61 9.04
CA LYS A 177 45.02 -0.18 9.16
C LYS A 177 46.00 -1.32 9.48
N GLY A 178 45.52 -2.54 9.68
CA GLY A 178 46.34 -3.70 10.01
C GLY A 178 46.81 -3.76 11.46
N ALA A 179 46.07 -3.14 12.39
CA ALA A 179 46.28 -3.29 13.82
C ALA A 179 45.65 -4.57 14.37
N THR A 180 46.16 -5.03 15.50
CA THR A 180 45.53 -6.04 16.35
C THR A 180 44.64 -5.32 17.36
N VAL A 181 43.37 -5.73 17.47
CA VAL A 181 42.39 -5.08 18.33
C VAL A 181 41.99 -6.02 19.46
N ILE A 182 42.22 -5.55 20.68
CA ILE A 182 41.67 -6.11 21.91
C ILE A 182 40.43 -5.28 22.28
N GLY A 183 39.27 -5.91 22.39
CA GLY A 183 38.03 -5.25 22.79
C GLY A 183 37.60 -5.65 24.20
N THR A 184 36.93 -4.75 24.93
CA THR A 184 36.23 -5.12 26.18
C THR A 184 34.72 -4.95 26.06
N THR A 185 33.96 -5.89 26.63
CA THR A 185 32.49 -5.84 26.64
C THR A 185 31.90 -6.61 27.83
N SER A 186 30.61 -6.42 28.10
CA SER A 186 29.92 -7.00 29.26
C SER A 186 29.28 -8.36 29.04
N THR A 187 29.01 -8.77 27.80
CA THR A 187 28.26 -10.00 27.53
C THR A 187 28.82 -10.79 26.37
N LYS A 188 28.54 -12.10 26.35
CA LYS A 188 29.00 -13.04 25.33
C LYS A 188 28.45 -12.71 23.94
N GLU A 189 27.21 -12.23 23.87
CA GLU A 189 26.56 -11.83 22.62
C GLU A 189 27.27 -10.62 22.01
N LYS A 190 27.61 -9.63 22.85
CA LYS A 190 28.40 -8.47 22.41
C LYS A 190 29.82 -8.86 22.01
N ALA A 191 30.40 -9.87 22.67
CA ALA A 191 31.71 -10.37 22.31
C ALA A 191 31.70 -11.10 20.96
N ALA A 192 30.66 -11.89 20.69
CA ALA A 192 30.45 -12.52 19.38
C ALA A 192 30.32 -11.46 18.28
N LEU A 193 29.53 -10.41 18.50
CA LEU A 193 29.40 -9.30 17.56
C LEU A 193 30.74 -8.61 17.28
N ALA A 194 31.51 -8.29 18.33
CA ALA A 194 32.83 -7.67 18.14
C ALA A 194 33.79 -8.57 17.34
N LYS A 195 33.76 -9.90 17.57
CA LYS A 195 34.55 -10.85 16.77
C LYS A 195 34.10 -10.91 15.31
N GLU A 196 32.80 -10.87 15.05
CA GLU A 196 32.24 -10.82 13.69
C GLU A 196 32.72 -9.58 12.92
N HIS A 197 32.90 -8.46 13.63
CA HIS A 197 33.46 -7.22 13.07
C HIS A 197 35.01 -7.17 13.05
N GLY A 198 35.69 -8.28 13.40
CA GLY A 198 37.12 -8.45 13.22
C GLY A 198 37.98 -8.24 14.46
N ALA A 199 37.41 -8.21 15.67
CA ALA A 199 38.22 -8.14 16.89
C ALA A 199 39.05 -9.42 17.06
N ASP A 200 40.36 -9.28 17.26
CA ASP A 200 41.27 -10.42 17.44
C ASP A 200 41.09 -11.05 18.82
N HIS A 201 40.88 -10.21 19.83
CA HIS A 201 40.62 -10.62 21.20
C HIS A 201 39.46 -9.83 21.77
N VAL A 202 38.59 -10.49 22.53
CA VAL A 202 37.52 -9.83 23.27
C VAL A 202 37.50 -10.34 24.70
N ILE A 203 37.57 -9.41 25.64
CA ILE A 203 37.61 -9.67 27.08
C ILE A 203 36.23 -9.35 27.67
N LEU A 204 35.66 -10.32 28.39
CA LEU A 204 34.44 -10.13 29.15
C LEU A 204 34.80 -9.58 30.53
N TYR A 205 34.75 -8.26 30.71
CA TYR A 205 35.20 -7.63 31.95
C TYR A 205 34.36 -7.99 33.19
N THR A 206 33.22 -8.65 32.99
CA THR A 206 32.37 -9.20 34.06
C THR A 206 32.81 -10.60 34.51
N GLU A 207 33.61 -11.31 33.71
CA GLU A 207 34.07 -12.68 33.97
C GLU A 207 35.61 -12.79 34.11
N GLU A 208 36.35 -11.83 33.54
CA GLU A 208 37.81 -11.86 33.43
C GLU A 208 38.47 -10.60 34.03
N ASP A 209 39.65 -10.76 34.64
CA ASP A 209 40.53 -9.63 34.97
C ASP A 209 41.10 -9.04 33.68
N THR A 210 40.61 -7.85 33.33
CA THR A 210 40.98 -7.17 32.08
C THR A 210 42.46 -6.83 32.02
N VAL A 211 43.07 -6.39 33.13
CA VAL A 211 44.50 -6.00 33.15
C VAL A 211 45.36 -7.23 32.92
N LYS A 212 45.09 -8.31 33.67
CA LYS A 212 45.83 -9.56 33.54
C LYS A 212 45.73 -10.11 32.12
N ARG A 213 44.53 -10.14 31.56
CA ARG A 213 44.28 -10.71 30.22
C ARG A 213 44.95 -9.90 29.11
N VAL A 214 44.93 -8.56 29.19
CA VAL A 214 45.64 -7.71 28.24
C VAL A 214 47.16 -7.95 28.30
N LEU A 215 47.73 -8.05 29.50
CA LEU A 215 49.16 -8.33 29.66
C LEU A 215 49.54 -9.72 29.15
N GLU A 216 48.70 -10.74 29.36
CA GLU A 216 48.91 -12.08 28.77
C GLU A 216 48.92 -12.04 27.23
N ILE A 217 47.94 -11.35 26.61
CA ILE A 217 47.85 -11.23 25.14
C ILE A 217 49.05 -10.46 24.56
N THR A 218 49.57 -9.49 25.32
CA THR A 218 50.67 -8.61 24.89
C THR A 218 52.03 -9.02 25.42
N ASN A 219 52.18 -10.23 25.97
CA ASN A 219 53.44 -10.73 26.55
C ASN A 219 54.07 -9.77 27.58
N ASN A 220 53.24 -9.20 28.44
CA ASN A 220 53.57 -8.19 29.45
C ASN A 220 54.10 -6.85 28.92
N GLU A 221 54.09 -6.61 27.60
CA GLU A 221 54.50 -5.31 27.06
C GLU A 221 53.43 -4.23 27.23
N GLY A 222 52.15 -4.61 27.19
CA GLY A 222 51.01 -3.71 27.17
C GLY A 222 50.62 -3.25 25.74
N VAL A 223 49.50 -2.53 25.63
CA VAL A 223 48.98 -2.06 24.34
C VAL A 223 49.60 -0.71 23.92
N HIS A 224 49.63 -0.47 22.61
CA HIS A 224 50.20 0.74 21.98
C HIS A 224 49.31 1.96 22.21
N ALA A 225 48.00 1.77 22.07
CA ALA A 225 47.00 2.79 22.35
C ALA A 225 45.75 2.20 23.01
N ILE A 226 45.12 3.01 23.86
CA ILE A 226 43.82 2.71 24.49
C ILE A 226 42.81 3.77 24.06
N PHE A 227 41.67 3.32 23.55
CA PHE A 227 40.51 4.16 23.26
C PHE A 227 39.45 3.92 24.34
N ASP A 228 39.35 4.85 25.29
CA ASP A 228 38.50 4.73 26.47
C ASP A 228 37.28 5.67 26.44
N GLY A 229 36.10 5.10 26.15
CA GLY A 229 34.81 5.77 26.25
C GLY A 229 34.13 5.68 27.62
N VAL A 230 34.66 4.89 28.55
CA VAL A 230 34.07 4.60 29.86
C VAL A 230 34.41 5.71 30.86
N GLY A 231 35.70 6.06 30.99
CA GLY A 231 36.16 7.16 31.83
C GLY A 231 36.49 6.70 33.26
N ALA A 232 35.78 7.23 34.26
CA ALA A 232 36.19 7.10 35.67
C ALA A 232 36.49 5.67 36.15
N ALA A 233 35.73 4.66 35.68
CA ALA A 233 35.86 3.28 36.14
C ALA A 233 37.05 2.50 35.54
N THR A 234 37.58 2.95 34.40
CA THR A 234 38.65 2.28 33.64
C THR A 234 39.99 3.01 33.75
N PHE A 235 39.97 4.31 34.04
CA PHE A 235 41.13 5.18 33.97
C PHE A 235 42.38 4.66 34.68
N ASP A 236 42.26 4.12 35.91
CA ASP A 236 43.42 3.59 36.63
C ASP A 236 43.96 2.28 36.05
N SER A 237 43.07 1.44 35.52
CA SER A 237 43.45 0.18 34.87
C SER A 237 44.15 0.43 33.53
N ASP A 238 43.80 1.49 32.82
CA ASP A 238 44.44 1.87 31.55
C ASP A 238 45.95 2.10 31.71
N PHE A 239 46.38 2.73 32.80
CA PHE A 239 47.81 2.90 33.11
C PHE A 239 48.55 1.58 33.34
N LYS A 240 47.85 0.55 33.80
CA LYS A 240 48.42 -0.79 33.99
C LYS A 240 48.56 -1.52 32.66
N MET A 241 47.58 -1.36 31.77
CA MET A 241 47.49 -2.03 30.47
C MET A 241 48.30 -1.37 29.36
N ILE A 242 48.58 -0.06 29.46
CA ILE A 242 49.34 0.67 28.45
C ILE A 242 50.82 0.29 28.48
N ARG A 243 51.43 0.18 27.30
CA ARG A 243 52.87 -0.01 27.16
C ARG A 243 53.66 1.25 27.48
N ARG A 244 54.97 1.08 27.67
CA ARG A 244 55.90 2.22 27.73
C ARG A 244 55.84 3.04 26.44
N LYS A 245 55.68 4.36 26.58
CA LYS A 245 55.44 5.34 25.50
C LYS A 245 54.11 5.18 24.75
N GLY A 246 53.17 4.41 25.29
CA GLY A 246 51.84 4.29 24.71
C GLY A 246 50.98 5.53 24.91
N THR A 247 49.82 5.55 24.23
CA THR A 247 48.87 6.68 24.27
C THR A 247 47.52 6.23 24.80
N ILE A 248 47.00 6.94 25.80
CA ILE A 248 45.64 6.75 26.29
C ILE A 248 44.79 7.90 25.73
N LEU A 249 43.75 7.57 24.99
CA LEU A 249 42.73 8.51 24.53
C LEU A 249 41.49 8.30 25.40
N THR A 250 41.20 9.27 26.25
CA THR A 250 39.93 9.33 26.98
C THR A 250 38.94 10.10 26.12
N LEU A 251 37.89 9.45 25.62
CA LEU A 251 36.94 10.03 24.66
C LEU A 251 35.51 10.12 25.18
N GLY A 252 35.19 9.51 26.33
CA GLY A 252 33.84 9.52 26.91
C GLY A 252 33.85 9.57 28.44
N ASN A 253 32.65 9.70 29.02
CA ASN A 253 32.41 9.67 30.46
C ASN A 253 31.24 8.72 30.80
N ALA A 254 31.14 7.56 30.16
CA ALA A 254 29.97 6.68 30.32
C ALA A 254 29.77 6.25 31.79
N SER A 255 30.85 6.03 32.55
CA SER A 255 30.81 5.76 34.00
C SER A 255 30.98 7.01 34.87
N GLY A 256 30.98 8.21 34.28
CA GLY A 256 31.30 9.47 34.95
C GLY A 256 32.65 10.08 34.55
N ALA A 257 32.85 11.34 34.91
CA ALA A 257 34.05 12.10 34.60
C ALA A 257 35.25 11.59 35.40
N VAL A 258 36.41 11.48 34.74
CA VAL A 258 37.67 11.13 35.39
C VAL A 258 38.03 12.21 36.43
N PRO A 259 38.32 11.84 37.69
CA PRO A 259 38.74 12.79 38.71
C PRO A 259 40.08 13.48 38.37
N PRO A 260 40.37 14.64 38.96
CA PRO A 260 41.70 15.24 38.87
C PRO A 260 42.81 14.27 39.31
N PHE A 261 43.91 14.19 38.57
CA PHE A 261 45.05 13.32 38.88
C PHE A 261 46.38 14.07 38.70
N ALA A 262 47.42 13.63 39.40
CA ALA A 262 48.75 14.24 39.32
C ALA A 262 49.45 13.89 37.99
N PRO A 263 49.93 14.86 37.19
CA PRO A 263 50.63 14.58 35.93
C PRO A 263 51.88 13.71 36.07
N LEU A 264 52.50 13.68 37.26
CA LEU A 264 53.63 12.78 37.55
C LEU A 264 53.29 11.29 37.34
N LYS A 265 52.01 10.89 37.40
CA LYS A 265 51.59 9.53 37.05
C LYS A 265 51.98 9.12 35.62
N LEU A 266 52.07 10.08 34.70
CA LEU A 266 52.44 9.83 33.30
C LEU A 266 53.92 9.39 33.14
N THR A 267 54.80 9.75 34.09
CA THR A 267 56.25 9.53 33.95
C THR A 267 56.68 8.10 34.18
N GLU A 268 55.86 7.27 34.85
CA GLU A 268 56.18 5.86 35.13
C GLU A 268 56.47 5.06 33.85
N LYS A 269 55.72 5.35 32.78
CA LYS A 269 55.84 4.69 31.48
C LYS A 269 56.04 5.67 30.32
N ASN A 270 56.26 6.97 30.58
CA ASN A 270 56.24 8.05 29.58
C ASN A 270 54.96 8.04 28.72
N VAL A 271 53.81 7.89 29.38
CA VAL A 271 52.50 7.78 28.74
C VAL A 271 52.06 9.13 28.17
N LYS A 272 51.49 9.11 26.97
CA LYS A 272 50.75 10.25 26.43
C LYS A 272 49.28 10.10 26.82
N LEU A 273 48.69 11.16 27.37
CA LEU A 273 47.25 11.20 27.65
C LEU A 273 46.63 12.30 26.79
N LEU A 274 45.59 11.94 26.04
CA LEU A 274 44.82 12.87 25.22
C LEU A 274 43.35 12.80 25.59
N ARG A 275 42.72 13.96 25.78
CA ARG A 275 41.27 14.12 25.91
C ARG A 275 40.72 14.90 24.72
N PRO A 276 40.46 14.24 23.58
CA PRO A 276 40.04 14.95 22.38
C PRO A 276 38.53 15.20 22.35
N THR A 277 38.12 16.14 21.50
CA THR A 277 36.73 16.29 21.04
C THR A 277 36.72 16.33 19.52
N MET A 278 35.74 15.67 18.90
CA MET A 278 35.61 15.62 17.44
C MET A 278 35.60 17.03 16.83
N LYS A 279 34.93 17.98 17.49
CA LYS A 279 34.78 19.36 17.00
C LYS A 279 36.11 20.06 16.73
N ASN A 280 37.17 19.74 17.46
CA ASN A 280 38.49 20.35 17.28
C ASN A 280 39.28 19.75 16.11
N TYR A 281 38.88 18.59 15.58
CA TYR A 281 39.46 17.98 14.37
C TYR A 281 38.66 18.28 13.10
N ILE A 282 37.56 19.04 13.24
CA ILE A 282 36.75 19.53 12.11
C ILE A 282 36.50 21.03 12.26
N ALA A 283 37.50 21.75 12.78
CA ALA A 283 37.39 23.16 13.10
C ALA A 283 37.27 24.01 11.82
N THR A 284 37.90 23.55 10.74
CA THR A 284 37.83 24.17 9.41
C THR A 284 36.84 23.41 8.49
N PRO A 285 36.24 24.10 7.51
CA PRO A 285 35.41 23.44 6.50
C PRO A 285 36.14 22.33 5.73
N GLU A 286 37.45 22.48 5.51
CA GLU A 286 38.28 21.53 4.79
C GLU A 286 38.46 20.24 5.59
N GLU A 287 38.78 20.35 6.88
CA GLU A 287 38.87 19.21 7.80
C GLU A 287 37.53 18.47 7.91
N GLY A 288 36.43 19.21 8.11
CA GLY A 288 35.10 18.64 8.17
C GLY A 288 34.73 17.87 6.91
N TYR A 289 35.07 18.42 5.73
CA TYR A 289 34.84 17.75 4.45
C TYR A 289 35.77 16.54 4.26
N HIS A 290 37.04 16.62 4.68
CA HIS A 290 38.00 15.52 4.60
C HIS A 290 37.51 14.29 5.37
N TYR A 291 37.19 14.47 6.65
CA TYR A 291 36.79 13.35 7.50
C TYR A 291 35.42 12.79 7.12
N SER A 292 34.43 13.65 6.86
CA SER A 292 33.11 13.16 6.45
C SER A 292 33.15 12.39 5.13
N SER A 293 33.91 12.88 4.13
CA SER A 293 34.09 12.18 2.86
C SER A 293 34.77 10.82 3.05
N LYS A 294 35.77 10.75 3.93
CA LYS A 294 36.46 9.50 4.25
C LYS A 294 35.54 8.50 4.95
N VAL A 295 34.74 8.96 5.92
CA VAL A 295 33.71 8.13 6.59
C VAL A 295 32.75 7.55 5.56
N PHE A 296 32.13 8.39 4.74
CA PHE A 296 31.15 7.92 3.76
C PHE A 296 31.77 7.01 2.71
N GLY A 297 33.02 7.25 2.29
CA GLY A 297 33.75 6.36 1.41
C GLY A 297 33.99 4.97 2.01
N LEU A 298 34.38 4.90 3.28
CA LEU A 298 34.60 3.63 4.00
C LEU A 298 33.30 2.87 4.29
N ILE A 299 32.19 3.59 4.48
CA ILE A 299 30.87 2.96 4.60
C ILE A 299 30.43 2.42 3.24
N ALA A 300 30.53 3.23 2.18
CA ALA A 300 30.10 2.87 0.83
C ALA A 300 30.86 1.66 0.26
N ASN A 301 32.16 1.52 0.57
CA ASN A 301 32.96 0.39 0.11
C ASN A 301 32.89 -0.84 1.04
N GLY A 302 32.11 -0.77 2.14
CA GLY A 302 31.89 -1.87 3.06
C GLY A 302 33.03 -2.14 4.06
N THR A 303 34.07 -1.30 4.10
CA THR A 303 35.14 -1.38 5.11
C THR A 303 34.59 -1.13 6.51
N ILE A 304 33.67 -0.16 6.63
CA ILE A 304 32.94 0.12 7.87
C ILE A 304 31.48 -0.28 7.67
N LYS A 305 31.04 -1.33 8.35
CA LYS A 305 29.63 -1.70 8.48
C LYS A 305 29.06 -1.04 9.72
N VAL A 306 28.13 -0.11 9.52
CA VAL A 306 27.45 0.60 10.62
C VAL A 306 26.33 -0.28 11.18
N ASN A 307 26.46 -0.69 12.44
CA ASN A 307 25.42 -1.45 13.12
C ASN A 307 24.37 -0.49 13.71
N ILE A 308 23.11 -0.63 13.32
CA ILE A 308 22.00 0.14 13.89
C ILE A 308 21.20 -0.78 14.80
N HIS A 309 21.09 -0.41 16.08
CA HIS A 309 20.42 -1.17 17.13
C HIS A 309 18.91 -1.19 16.93
N LYS A 310 18.31 0.01 16.83
CA LYS A 310 16.86 0.22 16.81
C LYS A 310 16.53 1.63 16.33
N ASP A 311 15.40 1.74 15.63
CA ASP A 311 14.75 3.00 15.31
C ASP A 311 13.65 3.27 16.34
N TYR A 312 13.67 4.45 16.94
CA TYR A 312 12.71 4.91 17.94
C TYR A 312 11.80 5.97 17.32
N PRO A 313 10.51 6.01 17.72
CA PRO A 313 9.59 7.00 17.18
C PRO A 313 9.98 8.41 17.63
N PHE A 314 9.68 9.42 16.80
CA PHE A 314 9.82 10.84 17.15
C PHE A 314 8.75 11.30 18.15
N THR A 315 8.83 10.79 19.37
CA THR A 315 8.01 11.16 20.54
C THR A 315 8.90 11.35 21.76
N ALA A 316 8.36 11.98 22.82
CA ALA A 316 9.09 12.13 24.08
C ALA A 316 9.45 10.76 24.67
N GLU A 317 8.50 9.82 24.64
CA GLU A 317 8.67 8.45 25.13
C GLU A 317 9.74 7.70 24.33
N GLY A 318 9.75 7.84 23.00
CA GLY A 318 10.76 7.23 22.14
C GLY A 318 12.17 7.73 22.45
N VAL A 319 12.34 9.04 22.68
CA VAL A 319 13.64 9.61 23.09
C VAL A 319 14.03 9.14 24.49
N VAL A 320 13.10 9.11 25.44
CA VAL A 320 13.34 8.58 26.80
C VAL A 320 13.79 7.13 26.75
N GLU A 321 13.09 6.28 25.99
CA GLU A 321 13.44 4.87 25.81
C GLU A 321 14.84 4.72 25.21
N SER A 322 15.14 5.47 24.15
CA SER A 322 16.46 5.43 23.51
C SER A 322 17.60 5.79 24.47
N GLN A 323 17.42 6.81 25.32
CA GLN A 323 18.44 7.19 26.31
C GLN A 323 18.54 6.18 27.46
N LYS A 324 17.43 5.56 27.88
CA LYS A 324 17.43 4.49 28.88
C LYS A 324 18.16 3.25 28.36
N ASP A 325 17.89 2.84 27.13
CA ASP A 325 18.56 1.70 26.50
C ASP A 325 20.06 1.95 26.36
N LEU A 326 20.43 3.15 25.91
CA LEU A 326 21.82 3.57 25.74
C LEU A 326 22.58 3.55 27.08
N THR A 327 22.03 4.20 28.11
CA THR A 327 22.67 4.31 29.43
C THR A 327 22.62 3.01 30.23
N GLY A 328 21.62 2.15 29.98
CA GLY A 328 21.50 0.82 30.58
C GLY A 328 22.49 -0.20 30.01
N GLY A 329 23.30 0.17 29.02
CA GLY A 329 24.32 -0.71 28.45
C GLY A 329 23.74 -1.94 27.73
N LYS A 330 22.48 -1.91 27.30
CA LYS A 330 21.80 -3.02 26.62
C LYS A 330 21.99 -3.01 25.10
N THR A 331 22.52 -1.91 24.56
CA THR A 331 22.56 -1.66 23.12
C THR A 331 23.84 -2.17 22.47
N THR A 332 23.75 -2.39 21.15
CA THR A 332 24.86 -2.72 20.25
C THR A 332 24.77 -1.82 19.03
N GLY A 333 25.83 -1.07 18.71
CA GLY A 333 25.77 -0.10 17.63
C GLY A 333 25.02 1.20 17.97
N LYS A 334 24.37 1.78 16.96
CA LYS A 334 23.76 3.12 16.97
C LYS A 334 22.25 3.11 17.18
N LEU A 335 21.71 4.09 17.89
CA LEU A 335 20.27 4.29 18.07
C LEU A 335 19.80 5.50 17.24
N ILE A 336 18.64 5.40 16.61
CA ILE A 336 18.10 6.41 15.69
C ILE A 336 16.72 6.87 16.16
N ILE A 337 16.43 8.16 16.06
CA ILE A 337 15.08 8.72 16.13
C ILE A 337 14.55 8.92 14.70
N ASP A 338 13.42 8.31 14.37
CA ASP A 338 12.76 8.42 13.07
C ASP A 338 11.83 9.64 13.05
N ILE A 339 12.30 10.74 12.43
CA ILE A 339 11.68 12.06 12.44
C ILE A 339 10.83 12.29 11.17
N ALA A 340 11.10 11.55 10.09
CA ALA A 340 10.42 11.68 8.82
C ALA A 340 8.90 11.42 8.91
N SER A 341 8.10 12.28 8.27
CA SER A 341 6.72 11.95 7.92
C SER A 341 6.69 10.84 6.86
N GLU A 342 5.61 10.04 6.81
CA GLU A 342 5.43 8.92 5.85
C GLU A 342 5.74 9.31 4.39
N GLU A 343 5.48 10.56 4.00
CA GLU A 343 5.80 11.11 2.67
C GLU A 343 7.30 11.12 2.33
N THR A 344 8.18 11.33 3.32
CA THR A 344 9.63 11.54 3.08
C THR A 344 10.41 10.21 3.02
N LYS A 345 9.81 9.12 3.49
CA LYS A 345 10.35 7.75 3.33
C LYS A 345 10.26 7.25 1.88
N PHE A 346 9.28 7.75 1.13
CA PHE A 346 9.01 7.33 -0.24
C PHE A 346 10.10 7.74 -1.24
N GLU A 347 10.80 8.86 -1.04
CA GLU A 347 11.82 9.35 -1.99
C GLU A 347 13.19 8.65 -1.84
N THR A 348 13.62 8.31 -0.63
CA THR A 348 14.97 7.79 -0.34
C THR A 348 15.15 6.31 -0.72
N ASP A 349 14.12 5.49 -0.51
CA ASP A 349 14.19 4.03 -0.77
C ASP A 349 14.23 3.71 -2.27
N VAL A 350 13.71 4.59 -3.12
CA VAL A 350 13.73 4.46 -4.58
C VAL A 350 15.15 4.62 -5.17
N VAL A 351 16.03 5.40 -4.52
CA VAL A 351 17.39 5.70 -5.03
C VAL A 351 18.38 4.55 -4.77
N VAL A 352 18.29 3.90 -3.61
CA VAL A 352 19.18 2.79 -3.23
C VAL A 352 18.91 1.53 -4.08
N GLU A 353 17.65 1.27 -4.43
CA GLU A 353 17.27 0.09 -5.21
C GLU A 353 17.73 0.16 -6.69
N ILE A 354 17.91 1.37 -7.24
CA ILE A 354 18.43 1.57 -8.60
C ILE A 354 19.91 1.17 -8.71
N HIS A 355 20.69 1.32 -7.63
CA HIS A 355 22.12 0.99 -7.62
C HIS A 355 22.35 -0.53 -7.49
N ALA A 356 21.54 -1.22 -6.69
CA ALA A 356 21.56 -2.69 -6.58
C ALA A 356 21.17 -3.36 -7.91
N LEU A 357 20.16 -2.82 -8.61
CA LEU A 357 19.77 -3.28 -9.95
C LEU A 357 20.92 -3.14 -10.98
N ARG A 358 21.76 -2.11 -10.88
CA ARG A 358 22.92 -1.92 -11.79
C ARG A 358 24.00 -2.98 -11.60
N GLN A 359 24.29 -3.40 -10.37
CA GLN A 359 25.28 -4.45 -10.10
C GLN A 359 24.79 -5.84 -10.53
N ILE A 360 23.49 -6.08 -10.51
CA ILE A 360 22.86 -7.35 -10.95
C ILE A 360 22.79 -7.44 -12.49
N LEU A 361 22.69 -6.32 -13.22
CA LEU A 361 22.57 -6.30 -14.68
C LEU A 361 23.91 -6.43 -15.43
N ALA A 362 25.04 -6.12 -14.78
CA ALA A 362 26.37 -6.18 -15.40
C ALA A 362 26.80 -7.61 -15.83
N PRO A 363 26.60 -8.68 -15.02
CA PRO A 363 26.92 -10.05 -15.42
C PRO A 363 25.98 -10.61 -16.51
N ILE A 364 24.69 -10.23 -16.47
CA ILE A 364 23.66 -10.64 -17.45
C ILE A 364 24.01 -10.15 -18.85
N THR A 365 24.61 -8.97 -18.96
CA THR A 365 25.05 -8.38 -20.23
C THR A 365 26.28 -9.10 -20.80
N LEU A 366 27.12 -9.70 -19.96
CA LEU A 366 28.27 -10.50 -20.38
C LEU A 366 27.85 -11.86 -20.95
N CYS A 367 26.87 -12.53 -20.32
CA CYS A 367 26.35 -13.81 -20.81
C CYS A 367 25.59 -13.69 -22.14
N LEU A 368 24.88 -12.59 -22.37
CA LEU A 368 24.11 -12.36 -23.61
C LEU A 368 24.97 -11.97 -24.83
N ARG A 369 26.28 -11.75 -24.65
CA ARG A 369 27.23 -11.53 -25.76
C ARG A 369 27.80 -12.82 -26.34
N ALA A 370 27.60 -13.96 -25.68
CA ALA A 370 28.20 -15.25 -26.08
C ALA A 370 27.32 -16.06 -27.04
N ASP A 371 26.02 -15.75 -27.16
CA ASP A 371 25.09 -16.47 -28.03
C ASP A 371 24.59 -15.56 -29.18
N ASP A 372 24.84 -15.97 -30.42
CA ASP A 372 24.55 -15.25 -31.69
C ASP A 372 23.04 -15.03 -32.00
N PHE A 373 22.14 -15.17 -31.01
CA PHE A 373 20.69 -15.19 -31.20
C PHE A 373 19.94 -13.96 -30.69
N VAL A 374 20.62 -12.82 -30.50
CA VAL A 374 19.98 -11.57 -30.04
C VAL A 374 19.86 -10.56 -31.20
N PRO A 375 18.64 -10.09 -31.55
CA PRO A 375 18.46 -9.09 -32.61
C PRO A 375 19.24 -7.79 -32.33
N LYS A 376 19.89 -7.24 -33.37
CA LYS A 376 20.73 -6.01 -33.31
C LYS A 376 20.08 -4.82 -32.56
N GLN A 377 18.76 -4.71 -32.60
CA GLN A 377 18.00 -3.66 -31.91
C GLN A 377 18.07 -3.77 -30.37
N THR A 378 18.19 -4.98 -29.83
CA THR A 378 18.33 -5.23 -28.38
C THR A 378 19.74 -4.91 -27.89
N LEU A 379 20.77 -5.18 -28.71
CA LEU A 379 22.15 -4.73 -28.45
C LEU A 379 22.28 -3.19 -28.47
N THR A 380 21.44 -2.51 -29.25
CA THR A 380 21.47 -1.04 -29.35
C THR A 380 20.98 -0.37 -28.07
N CYS A 381 19.95 -0.92 -27.40
CA CYS A 381 19.51 -0.44 -26.08
C CYS A 381 20.53 -0.70 -24.97
N LEU A 382 21.31 -1.79 -25.06
CA LEU A 382 22.36 -2.12 -24.10
C LEU A 382 23.64 -1.28 -24.31
N ASN A 383 23.98 -0.94 -25.56
CA ASN A 383 25.13 -0.07 -25.86
C ASN A 383 24.88 1.40 -25.47
N PHE A 384 23.63 1.86 -25.47
CA PHE A 384 23.26 3.21 -24.98
C PHE A 384 23.55 3.40 -23.49
N LEU A 385 23.63 2.31 -22.72
CA LEU A 385 24.00 2.32 -21.30
C LEU A 385 25.51 2.29 -21.06
N GLN A 386 26.34 2.04 -22.09
CA GLN A 386 27.81 1.90 -21.95
C GLN A 386 28.64 3.10 -22.44
N VAL A 387 28.13 3.97 -23.33
CA VAL A 387 28.96 5.04 -23.93
C VAL A 387 28.70 6.39 -23.27
N GLY A 388 29.48 6.71 -22.24
CA GLY A 388 29.71 8.09 -21.81
C GLY A 388 30.73 8.78 -22.71
N LYS A 389 30.36 9.93 -23.30
CA LYS A 389 31.32 10.95 -23.79
C LYS A 389 30.93 12.34 -23.25
N PRO A 390 31.89 13.23 -22.92
CA PRO A 390 31.71 14.31 -21.94
C PRO A 390 31.38 15.70 -22.52
N ALA A 391 30.85 15.80 -23.74
CA ALA A 391 30.62 17.10 -24.39
C ALA A 391 29.33 17.09 -25.21
N MET A 392 28.19 17.26 -24.52
CA MET A 392 26.89 17.79 -24.97
C MET A 392 25.86 17.36 -23.93
N LEU A 393 25.73 18.17 -22.87
CA LEU A 393 24.90 17.84 -21.73
C LEU A 393 23.97 19.03 -21.38
N PRO A 394 22.92 19.25 -22.20
CA PRO A 394 21.62 19.62 -21.69
C PRO A 394 20.60 18.57 -22.15
N LEU A 395 20.67 17.37 -21.58
CA LEU A 395 19.65 16.32 -21.74
C LEU A 395 19.52 15.39 -20.51
N PHE A 396 20.18 15.71 -19.40
CA PHE A 396 19.99 15.02 -18.12
C PHE A 396 18.86 15.68 -17.30
N ALA A 397 17.75 15.93 -17.97
CA ALA A 397 16.44 15.94 -17.36
C ALA A 397 15.80 14.56 -17.62
N LEU A 398 16.35 13.51 -17.03
CA LEU A 398 15.67 12.20 -16.98
C LEU A 398 14.72 12.12 -15.78
N HIS A 399 13.92 13.18 -15.62
CA HIS A 399 12.71 13.24 -14.80
C HIS A 399 11.51 12.53 -15.47
N GLY A 400 11.74 11.60 -16.40
CA GLY A 400 10.70 11.15 -17.33
C GLY A 400 10.66 9.66 -17.69
N ILE A 401 11.54 8.81 -17.15
CA ILE A 401 11.41 7.36 -17.39
C ILE A 401 10.60 6.74 -16.25
N THR A 402 9.31 6.51 -16.52
CA THR A 402 8.37 5.87 -15.61
C THR A 402 8.85 4.47 -15.19
N LEU A 403 8.43 4.02 -13.99
CA LEU A 403 8.61 2.64 -13.50
C LEU A 403 8.18 1.60 -14.56
N GLU A 404 7.25 1.98 -15.45
CA GLU A 404 6.79 1.23 -16.61
C GLU A 404 7.93 0.81 -17.57
N TYR A 405 9.01 1.59 -17.73
CA TYR A 405 10.15 1.23 -18.58
C TYR A 405 11.11 0.22 -17.92
N LYS A 406 11.27 0.31 -16.59
CA LYS A 406 12.04 -0.68 -15.80
C LYS A 406 11.30 -2.02 -15.74
N VAL A 407 9.98 -1.96 -15.67
CA VAL A 407 9.06 -3.10 -15.77
C VAL A 407 8.94 -3.62 -17.20
N ALA A 408 8.99 -2.76 -18.22
CA ALA A 408 9.03 -3.18 -19.63
C ALA A 408 10.28 -4.00 -19.97
N LEU A 409 11.39 -3.80 -19.24
CA LEU A 409 12.57 -4.65 -19.33
C LEU A 409 12.29 -6.07 -18.80
N VAL A 410 11.61 -6.19 -17.64
CA VAL A 410 11.15 -7.46 -17.06
C VAL A 410 10.08 -8.14 -17.93
N LEU A 411 9.19 -7.36 -18.57
CA LEU A 411 8.14 -7.85 -19.46
C LEU A 411 8.67 -8.21 -20.87
N ARG A 412 9.69 -7.52 -21.41
CA ARG A 412 10.36 -7.92 -22.66
C ARG A 412 11.16 -9.21 -22.50
N LEU A 413 11.63 -9.48 -21.28
CA LEU A 413 12.19 -10.78 -20.93
C LEU A 413 11.16 -11.92 -20.97
N GLN A 414 9.84 -11.67 -21.03
CA GLN A 414 8.83 -12.75 -21.14
C GLN A 414 8.89 -13.51 -22.47
N TYR A 415 9.20 -12.82 -23.57
CA TYR A 415 9.39 -13.48 -24.87
C TYR A 415 10.60 -14.42 -24.84
N ILE A 416 11.58 -14.10 -23.99
CA ILE A 416 12.77 -14.90 -23.75
C ILE A 416 12.50 -15.96 -22.66
N GLN A 417 11.64 -15.71 -21.66
CA GLN A 417 11.43 -16.57 -20.48
C GLN A 417 10.87 -17.96 -20.80
N ALA A 418 9.91 -18.13 -21.70
CA ALA A 418 9.33 -19.47 -21.91
C ALA A 418 10.37 -20.46 -22.49
N LYS A 419 11.26 -19.99 -23.36
CA LYS A 419 12.39 -20.78 -23.88
C LYS A 419 13.59 -20.76 -22.93
N ALA A 420 13.96 -19.62 -22.37
CA ALA A 420 15.14 -19.49 -21.51
C ALA A 420 14.97 -20.14 -20.13
N LEU A 421 13.76 -20.29 -19.59
CA LEU A 421 13.53 -21.03 -18.33
C LEU A 421 13.78 -22.54 -18.48
N GLN A 422 13.75 -23.07 -19.70
CA GLN A 422 14.10 -24.48 -19.97
C GLN A 422 15.61 -24.68 -20.16
N VAL A 423 16.37 -23.61 -20.45
CA VAL A 423 17.78 -23.71 -20.89
C VAL A 423 18.74 -23.00 -19.91
N CYS A 424 18.28 -22.01 -19.15
CA CYS A 424 19.06 -21.21 -18.22
C CYS A 424 18.67 -21.49 -16.76
N LYS A 425 19.50 -22.29 -16.09
CA LYS A 425 19.34 -22.68 -14.67
C LYS A 425 19.21 -21.47 -13.73
N TYR A 426 19.94 -20.38 -13.97
CA TYR A 426 19.88 -19.17 -13.15
C TYR A 426 18.53 -18.43 -13.24
N LEU A 427 17.93 -18.34 -14.44
CA LEU A 427 16.60 -17.73 -14.59
C LEU A 427 15.52 -18.61 -13.98
N PHE A 428 15.67 -19.93 -14.05
CA PHE A 428 14.81 -20.89 -13.37
C PHE A 428 14.91 -20.75 -11.84
N GLU A 429 16.11 -20.70 -11.27
CA GLU A 429 16.32 -20.49 -9.85
C GLU A 429 15.75 -19.13 -9.39
N LEU A 430 15.91 -18.07 -10.19
CA LEU A 430 15.38 -16.74 -9.88
C LEU A 430 13.84 -16.69 -9.96
N SER A 431 13.20 -17.38 -10.91
CA SER A 431 11.74 -17.49 -10.97
C SER A 431 11.17 -18.34 -9.83
N HIS A 432 11.93 -19.32 -9.33
CA HIS A 432 11.52 -20.21 -8.25
C HIS A 432 11.90 -19.72 -6.85
N THR A 433 12.72 -18.66 -6.74
CA THR A 433 13.09 -18.05 -5.45
C THR A 433 11.93 -17.21 -4.91
N PRO A 434 11.18 -17.66 -3.87
CA PRO A 434 9.97 -16.97 -3.44
C PRO A 434 10.26 -15.60 -2.81
N ALA A 435 11.41 -15.45 -2.15
CA ALA A 435 11.80 -14.22 -1.47
C ALA A 435 11.82 -12.99 -2.39
N ILE A 436 12.26 -13.15 -3.64
CA ILE A 436 12.37 -12.05 -4.62
C ILE A 436 10.97 -11.55 -5.00
N TRP A 437 10.09 -12.46 -5.41
CA TRP A 437 8.75 -12.12 -5.87
C TRP A 437 7.85 -11.63 -4.74
N LYS A 438 7.94 -12.22 -3.54
CA LYS A 438 7.25 -11.74 -2.34
C LYS A 438 7.69 -10.32 -1.96
N ARG A 439 8.98 -10.01 -2.09
CA ARG A 439 9.50 -8.65 -1.84
C ARG A 439 9.01 -7.65 -2.90
N LEU A 440 8.98 -8.04 -4.18
CA LEU A 440 8.41 -7.22 -5.25
C LEU A 440 6.91 -6.94 -5.04
N LEU A 441 6.13 -7.92 -4.58
CA LEU A 441 4.71 -7.73 -4.23
C LEU A 441 4.51 -6.69 -3.12
N ARG A 442 5.42 -6.63 -2.13
CA ARG A 442 5.34 -5.65 -1.03
C ARG A 442 5.80 -4.25 -1.42
N LEU A 443 6.66 -4.14 -2.43
CA LEU A 443 7.27 -2.87 -2.87
C LEU A 443 6.48 -2.18 -3.99
N MET A 444 5.61 -2.89 -4.72
CA MET A 444 4.90 -2.32 -5.87
C MET A 444 3.84 -1.29 -5.47
N ASN A 445 3.83 -0.14 -6.15
CA ASN A 445 2.79 0.90 -5.98
C ASN A 445 1.47 0.59 -6.69
N ILE A 446 1.10 -0.68 -6.66
CA ILE A 446 -0.10 -1.23 -7.26
C ILE A 446 -0.62 -2.24 -6.24
N ILE A 447 -1.87 -2.09 -5.82
CA ILE A 447 -2.47 -3.05 -4.91
C ILE A 447 -2.62 -4.39 -5.66
N PRO A 448 -2.03 -5.50 -5.17
CA PRO A 448 -2.17 -6.78 -5.83
C PRO A 448 -3.57 -7.37 -5.64
N PRO A 449 -3.99 -8.32 -6.49
CA PRO A 449 -5.26 -8.97 -6.29
C PRO A 449 -5.28 -9.69 -4.94
N PRO A 450 -6.36 -9.57 -4.16
CA PRO A 450 -6.48 -10.30 -2.93
C PRO A 450 -6.49 -11.78 -3.24
N LEU A 451 -5.75 -12.51 -2.43
CA LEU A 451 -5.80 -13.95 -2.46
C LEU A 451 -7.03 -14.42 -1.67
N PRO A 452 -7.75 -15.46 -2.14
CA PRO A 452 -8.75 -16.11 -1.31
C PRO A 452 -8.13 -16.53 0.03
N PRO A 453 -8.79 -16.31 1.18
CA PRO A 453 -8.20 -16.54 2.50
C PRO A 453 -8.16 -18.03 2.86
N THR A 454 -7.40 -18.80 2.08
CA THR A 454 -7.20 -20.24 2.27
C THR A 454 -5.77 -20.52 2.73
N LYS A 455 -5.50 -21.71 3.28
CA LYS A 455 -4.14 -22.09 3.74
C LYS A 455 -3.12 -22.06 2.59
N ARG A 456 -3.54 -22.41 1.37
CA ARG A 456 -2.69 -22.40 0.16
C ARG A 456 -2.34 -21.01 -0.35
N ASN A 457 -3.09 -20.00 0.10
CA ASN A 457 -3.11 -18.64 -0.43
C ASN A 457 -2.70 -17.61 0.64
N ASN A 458 -1.70 -17.96 1.44
CA ASN A 458 -1.07 -17.12 2.48
C ASN A 458 0.36 -16.73 2.04
N MET A 459 0.81 -15.50 2.35
CA MET A 459 2.14 -15.03 1.98
C MET A 459 3.28 -15.90 2.51
N GLU A 460 3.13 -16.52 3.68
CA GLU A 460 4.11 -17.45 4.23
C GLU A 460 4.34 -18.64 3.28
N TYR A 461 3.24 -19.21 2.77
CA TYR A 461 3.24 -20.43 1.94
C TYR A 461 3.18 -20.18 0.43
N LEU A 462 3.08 -18.91 -0.01
CA LEU A 462 3.03 -18.56 -1.41
C LEU A 462 4.31 -19.03 -2.14
N THR A 463 4.14 -19.84 -3.18
CA THR A 463 5.27 -20.31 -4.00
C THR A 463 5.85 -19.17 -4.83
N GLY A 464 7.11 -19.29 -5.28
CA GLY A 464 7.74 -18.29 -6.16
C GLY A 464 6.94 -18.06 -7.45
N VAL A 465 6.35 -19.12 -8.01
CA VAL A 465 5.50 -19.06 -9.20
C VAL A 465 4.18 -18.33 -8.94
N GLN A 466 3.51 -18.57 -7.82
CA GLN A 466 2.28 -17.85 -7.45
C GLN A 466 2.57 -16.37 -7.19
N ALA A 467 3.64 -16.07 -6.45
CA ALA A 467 4.08 -14.70 -6.21
C ALA A 467 4.40 -13.96 -7.52
N GLN A 468 5.14 -14.60 -8.43
CA GLN A 468 5.43 -14.08 -9.75
C GLN A 468 4.16 -13.82 -10.56
N LYS A 469 3.19 -14.74 -10.56
CA LYS A 469 1.91 -14.58 -11.26
C LYS A 469 1.14 -13.37 -10.74
N MET A 470 1.06 -13.20 -9.43
CA MET A 470 0.44 -12.02 -8.83
C MET A 470 1.13 -10.74 -9.30
N VAL A 471 2.46 -10.68 -9.24
CA VAL A 471 3.22 -9.48 -9.66
C VAL A 471 2.89 -9.11 -11.11
N ILE A 472 2.96 -10.09 -12.01
CA ILE A 472 2.70 -9.89 -13.44
C ILE A 472 1.26 -9.45 -13.66
N ARG A 473 0.30 -10.08 -12.97
CA ARG A 473 -1.12 -9.76 -13.10
C ARG A 473 -1.40 -8.33 -12.64
N SER A 474 -0.96 -7.96 -11.45
CA SER A 474 -1.12 -6.61 -10.88
C SER A 474 -0.59 -5.53 -11.82
N ILE A 475 0.64 -5.71 -12.29
CA ILE A 475 1.30 -4.75 -13.17
C ILE A 475 0.61 -4.68 -14.53
N SER A 476 0.38 -5.84 -15.16
CA SER A 476 -0.20 -5.88 -16.51
C SER A 476 -1.62 -5.32 -16.53
N PHE A 477 -2.43 -5.65 -15.53
CA PHE A 477 -3.77 -5.10 -15.39
C PHE A 477 -3.73 -3.59 -15.17
N ASN A 478 -2.94 -3.11 -14.21
CA ASN A 478 -2.85 -1.69 -13.92
C ASN A 478 -2.37 -0.87 -15.12
N ASN A 479 -1.36 -1.35 -15.85
CA ASN A 479 -0.85 -0.67 -17.05
C ASN A 479 -1.87 -0.73 -18.20
N ASN A 480 -2.52 -1.88 -18.39
CA ASN A 480 -3.53 -2.05 -19.44
C ASN A 480 -4.75 -1.17 -19.19
N TRP A 481 -5.21 -1.08 -17.93
CA TRP A 481 -6.35 -0.26 -17.56
C TRP A 481 -6.05 1.25 -17.63
N ARG A 482 -4.80 1.66 -17.39
CA ARG A 482 -4.34 3.05 -17.58
C ARG A 482 -4.04 3.42 -19.04
N SER A 483 -4.05 2.45 -19.95
CA SER A 483 -3.81 2.65 -21.38
C SER A 483 -4.94 3.47 -22.01
N ALA A 484 -4.62 4.24 -23.06
CA ALA A 484 -5.61 4.92 -23.88
C ALA A 484 -6.51 3.96 -24.69
N ALA A 485 -6.13 2.68 -24.77
CA ALA A 485 -6.93 1.61 -25.35
C ALA A 485 -6.61 0.30 -24.59
N PRO A 486 -7.38 -0.05 -23.54
CA PRO A 486 -7.24 -1.31 -22.84
C PRO A 486 -7.54 -2.47 -23.78
N LYS A 487 -6.67 -3.49 -23.74
CA LYS A 487 -6.74 -4.67 -24.59
C LYS A 487 -7.21 -5.88 -23.80
N VAL A 488 -7.96 -6.75 -24.46
CA VAL A 488 -8.27 -8.08 -23.91
C VAL A 488 -7.06 -9.00 -24.14
N PHE A 489 -6.50 -9.56 -23.06
CA PHE A 489 -5.37 -10.49 -23.16
C PHE A 489 -5.82 -11.92 -23.44
N SER A 490 -6.94 -12.34 -22.85
CA SER A 490 -7.52 -13.64 -23.14
C SER A 490 -9.03 -13.64 -22.97
N THR A 491 -9.69 -14.52 -23.73
CA THR A 491 -11.12 -14.81 -23.59
C THR A 491 -11.29 -16.31 -23.45
N GLN A 492 -12.09 -16.74 -22.48
CA GLN A 492 -12.45 -18.14 -22.28
C GLN A 492 -13.97 -18.26 -22.23
N SER A 493 -14.49 -19.44 -22.52
CA SER A 493 -15.92 -19.71 -22.42
C SER A 493 -16.14 -21.15 -21.98
N SER A 494 -17.02 -21.34 -21.02
CA SER A 494 -17.44 -22.65 -20.54
C SER A 494 -18.96 -22.74 -20.59
N ASP A 495 -19.49 -23.86 -21.05
CA ASP A 495 -20.93 -24.16 -21.02
C ASP A 495 -21.31 -24.76 -19.66
N LEU A 496 -22.33 -24.20 -19.00
CA LEU A 496 -22.83 -24.66 -17.70
C LEU A 496 -24.05 -25.58 -17.79
N GLN A 497 -24.50 -25.94 -18.99
CA GLN A 497 -25.75 -26.69 -19.25
C GLN A 497 -27.05 -25.96 -18.85
N GLN A 498 -26.99 -25.04 -17.90
CA GLN A 498 -28.08 -24.21 -17.40
C GLN A 498 -27.86 -22.72 -17.67
N SER A 499 -28.95 -21.98 -17.78
CA SER A 499 -28.91 -20.55 -18.10
C SER A 499 -28.63 -19.71 -16.85
N VAL A 500 -27.60 -18.87 -16.91
CA VAL A 500 -27.19 -18.01 -15.80
C VAL A 500 -28.09 -16.79 -15.71
N GLN A 501 -28.72 -16.58 -14.56
CA GLN A 501 -29.64 -15.47 -14.29
C GLN A 501 -28.91 -14.25 -13.70
N SER A 502 -28.04 -14.47 -12.73
CA SER A 502 -27.23 -13.43 -12.09
C SER A 502 -25.92 -14.03 -11.56
N MET A 503 -24.91 -13.19 -11.33
CA MET A 503 -23.59 -13.63 -10.87
C MET A 503 -22.99 -12.64 -9.87
N VAL A 504 -22.16 -13.17 -8.97
CA VAL A 504 -21.32 -12.38 -8.06
C VAL A 504 -19.91 -12.95 -8.09
N ALA A 505 -18.93 -12.14 -8.48
CA ALA A 505 -17.52 -12.50 -8.41
C ALA A 505 -16.97 -12.15 -7.02
N LEU A 506 -16.19 -13.06 -6.41
CA LEU A 506 -15.50 -12.79 -5.16
C LEU A 506 -14.12 -12.16 -5.41
N PRO A 507 -13.58 -11.41 -4.43
CA PRO A 507 -12.24 -10.80 -4.54
C PRO A 507 -11.17 -11.81 -4.94
N GLY A 508 -10.31 -11.41 -5.89
CA GLY A 508 -9.24 -12.25 -6.44
C GLY A 508 -9.65 -12.97 -7.74
N GLY A 509 -10.94 -13.01 -8.04
CA GLY A 509 -11.47 -13.46 -9.33
C GLY A 509 -11.34 -14.96 -9.57
N GLU A 510 -11.06 -15.74 -8.52
CA GLU A 510 -10.97 -17.21 -8.57
C GLU A 510 -12.32 -17.89 -8.33
N HIS A 511 -13.22 -17.27 -7.55
CA HIS A 511 -14.52 -17.83 -7.19
C HIS A 511 -15.66 -16.94 -7.70
N VAL A 512 -16.68 -17.56 -8.30
CA VAL A 512 -17.89 -16.88 -8.78
C VAL A 512 -19.11 -17.66 -8.32
N ILE A 513 -20.10 -16.96 -7.76
CA ILE A 513 -21.42 -17.53 -7.46
C ILE A 513 -22.36 -17.15 -8.61
N ALA A 514 -22.96 -18.15 -9.25
CA ALA A 514 -23.96 -17.97 -10.29
C ALA A 514 -25.33 -18.45 -9.78
N VAL A 515 -26.37 -17.68 -10.07
CA VAL A 515 -27.75 -18.16 -10.04
C VAL A 515 -28.02 -18.79 -11.39
N VAL A 516 -28.33 -20.07 -11.42
CA VAL A 516 -28.61 -20.81 -12.66
C VAL A 516 -30.06 -21.28 -12.67
N ALA A 517 -30.65 -21.31 -13.86
CA ALA A 517 -31.98 -21.84 -14.09
C ALA A 517 -31.95 -22.86 -15.25
N ASP A 518 -32.84 -23.84 -15.20
CA ASP A 518 -33.13 -24.66 -16.38
C ASP A 518 -33.69 -23.81 -17.54
N LYS A 519 -33.82 -24.42 -18.72
CA LYS A 519 -34.25 -23.71 -19.94
C LYS A 519 -35.68 -23.16 -19.81
N ASP A 520 -36.52 -23.85 -19.08
CA ASP A 520 -37.93 -23.51 -18.89
C ASP A 520 -38.17 -22.59 -17.68
N HIS A 521 -37.09 -22.17 -16.99
CA HIS A 521 -37.13 -21.29 -15.82
C HIS A 521 -38.04 -21.81 -14.68
N THR A 522 -38.12 -23.14 -14.55
CA THR A 522 -38.92 -23.85 -13.54
C THR A 522 -38.12 -24.24 -12.30
N SER A 523 -36.82 -24.47 -12.45
CA SER A 523 -35.93 -24.82 -11.34
C SER A 523 -34.72 -23.89 -11.29
N TYR A 524 -34.36 -23.50 -10.07
CA TYR A 524 -33.26 -22.57 -9.79
C TYR A 524 -32.23 -23.21 -8.86
N ALA A 525 -30.97 -22.80 -9.00
CA ALA A 525 -29.91 -23.21 -8.09
C ALA A 525 -28.86 -22.11 -7.92
N LEU A 526 -28.17 -22.16 -6.79
CA LEU A 526 -26.88 -21.47 -6.61
C LEU A 526 -25.76 -22.43 -7.02
N GLU A 527 -24.88 -21.96 -7.88
CA GLU A 527 -23.73 -22.72 -8.36
C GLU A 527 -22.42 -21.97 -8.07
N LEU A 528 -21.51 -22.61 -7.36
CA LEU A 528 -20.15 -22.13 -7.14
C LEU A 528 -19.28 -22.58 -8.30
N LEU A 529 -18.68 -21.60 -8.96
CA LEU A 529 -17.77 -21.76 -10.07
C LEU A 529 -16.36 -21.35 -9.65
N ILE A 530 -15.37 -22.08 -10.14
CA ILE A 530 -13.95 -21.75 -9.96
C ILE A 530 -13.30 -21.42 -11.30
N VAL A 531 -12.36 -20.50 -11.29
CA VAL A 531 -11.50 -20.20 -12.44
C VAL A 531 -10.14 -20.84 -12.21
N ASP A 532 -9.80 -21.83 -13.04
CA ASP A 532 -8.51 -22.50 -12.95
C ASP A 532 -7.34 -21.56 -13.37
N PRO A 533 -6.06 -21.94 -13.11
CA PRO A 533 -4.91 -21.13 -13.53
C PRO A 533 -4.76 -20.92 -15.05
N ARG A 534 -5.49 -21.66 -15.89
CA ARG A 534 -5.51 -21.52 -17.36
C ARG A 534 -6.62 -20.57 -17.83
N GLY A 535 -7.58 -20.26 -16.96
CA GLY A 535 -8.75 -19.43 -17.23
C GLY A 535 -10.02 -20.22 -17.54
N SER A 536 -10.02 -21.54 -17.37
CA SER A 536 -11.21 -22.38 -17.56
C SER A 536 -12.16 -22.16 -16.38
N ILE A 537 -13.45 -22.01 -16.67
CA ILE A 537 -14.50 -21.92 -15.64
C ILE A 537 -15.05 -23.32 -15.39
N ILE A 538 -15.01 -23.78 -14.14
CA ILE A 538 -15.39 -25.14 -13.75
C ILE A 538 -16.48 -25.06 -12.67
N PRO A 539 -17.64 -25.72 -12.86
CA PRO A 539 -18.64 -25.88 -11.80
C PRO A 539 -18.11 -26.77 -10.68
N LEU A 540 -18.18 -26.29 -9.44
CA LEU A 540 -17.61 -26.98 -8.28
C LEU A 540 -18.66 -27.51 -7.29
N ALA A 541 -19.72 -26.76 -7.05
CA ALA A 541 -20.76 -27.12 -6.11
C ALA A 541 -22.08 -26.45 -6.50
N LYS A 542 -23.19 -27.16 -6.30
CA LYS A 542 -24.53 -26.69 -6.66
C LYS A 542 -25.51 -26.94 -5.54
N MET A 543 -26.39 -25.98 -5.28
CA MET A 543 -27.46 -26.08 -4.29
C MET A 543 -28.78 -25.62 -4.91
N PRO A 544 -29.79 -26.51 -5.03
CA PRO A 544 -31.10 -26.12 -5.55
C PRO A 544 -31.79 -25.13 -4.61
N THR A 545 -32.61 -24.26 -5.19
CA THR A 545 -33.41 -23.25 -4.47
C THR A 545 -34.86 -23.36 -4.88
N GLU A 546 -35.78 -23.24 -3.91
CA GLU A 546 -37.23 -23.41 -4.14
C GLU A 546 -37.83 -22.36 -5.09
N SER A 547 -37.27 -21.15 -5.12
CA SER A 547 -37.63 -20.08 -6.05
C SER A 547 -36.40 -19.26 -6.42
N LYS A 548 -36.52 -18.41 -7.44
CA LYS A 548 -35.43 -17.57 -7.95
C LYS A 548 -34.76 -16.75 -6.82
N PRO A 549 -33.44 -16.86 -6.65
CA PRO A 549 -32.67 -15.97 -5.77
C PRO A 549 -32.55 -14.55 -6.34
N TYR A 550 -32.98 -13.57 -5.57
CA TYR A 550 -32.86 -12.13 -5.83
C TYR A 550 -31.80 -11.49 -4.93
N ASN A 551 -31.27 -10.33 -5.35
CA ASN A 551 -30.32 -9.52 -4.56
C ASN A 551 -29.12 -10.31 -4.02
N VAL A 552 -28.59 -11.25 -4.80
CA VAL A 552 -27.50 -12.13 -4.37
C VAL A 552 -26.24 -11.33 -4.01
N ARG A 553 -25.66 -11.66 -2.85
CA ARG A 553 -24.37 -11.16 -2.37
C ARG A 553 -23.51 -12.34 -1.93
N ALA A 554 -22.22 -12.26 -2.20
CA ALA A 554 -21.25 -13.27 -1.77
C ALA A 554 -20.00 -12.60 -1.20
N LYS A 555 -19.51 -13.09 -0.05
CA LYS A 555 -18.26 -12.62 0.58
C LYS A 555 -17.52 -13.76 1.27
N TYR A 556 -16.21 -13.60 1.42
CA TYR A 556 -15.45 -14.39 2.39
C TYR A 556 -15.73 -13.87 3.79
N LEU A 557 -16.27 -14.71 4.66
CA LEU A 557 -16.58 -14.39 6.07
C LEU A 557 -16.08 -15.51 6.98
N THR A 558 -15.68 -15.15 8.20
CA THR A 558 -15.26 -16.14 9.20
C THR A 558 -16.38 -16.37 10.21
N PHE A 559 -16.86 -17.62 10.30
CA PHE A 559 -17.89 -18.05 11.26
C PHE A 559 -17.27 -18.98 12.29
N ASN A 560 -17.30 -18.59 13.58
CA ASN A 560 -16.74 -19.43 14.66
C ASN A 560 -15.32 -19.96 14.36
N GLY A 561 -14.46 -19.13 13.76
CA GLY A 561 -13.08 -19.50 13.37
C GLY A 561 -12.95 -20.25 12.04
N VAL A 562 -14.04 -20.51 11.32
CA VAL A 562 -14.05 -21.18 10.00
C VAL A 562 -14.34 -20.17 8.89
N THR A 563 -13.33 -19.89 8.06
CA THR A 563 -13.49 -19.02 6.89
C THR A 563 -14.25 -19.74 5.76
N SER A 564 -15.29 -19.09 5.27
CA SER A 564 -16.25 -19.67 4.31
C SER A 564 -16.64 -18.65 3.24
N ILE A 565 -17.08 -19.13 2.08
CA ILE A 565 -17.82 -18.30 1.11
C ILE A 565 -19.26 -18.26 1.59
N ALA A 566 -19.69 -17.10 2.08
CA ALA A 566 -21.06 -16.85 2.49
C ALA A 566 -21.85 -16.24 1.33
N VAL A 567 -23.05 -16.75 1.08
CA VAL A 567 -23.97 -16.28 0.05
C VAL A 567 -25.29 -15.92 0.71
N ALA A 568 -25.68 -14.65 0.57
CA ALA A 568 -26.97 -14.14 1.01
C ALA A 568 -27.83 -13.77 -0.19
N TYR A 569 -29.12 -14.09 -0.12
CA TYR A 569 -30.07 -13.86 -1.19
C TYR A 569 -31.49 -13.78 -0.64
N VAL A 570 -32.36 -13.07 -1.35
CA VAL A 570 -33.79 -12.98 -1.05
C VAL A 570 -34.56 -13.90 -1.98
N ARG A 571 -35.48 -14.67 -1.41
CA ARG A 571 -36.46 -15.47 -2.14
C ARG A 571 -37.87 -14.96 -1.88
N ARG A 572 -38.74 -15.27 -2.83
CA ARG A 572 -40.14 -14.87 -2.84
C ARG A 572 -41.00 -16.12 -3.01
N GLU A 573 -42.09 -16.17 -2.27
CA GLU A 573 -43.10 -17.23 -2.34
C GLU A 573 -44.49 -16.60 -2.30
N PHE A 574 -45.41 -17.04 -3.14
CA PHE A 574 -46.81 -16.63 -3.00
C PHE A 574 -47.40 -17.22 -1.72
N TYR A 575 -48.25 -16.44 -1.06
CA TYR A 575 -48.99 -16.90 0.10
C TYR A 575 -50.50 -16.87 -0.17
N GLY A 576 -51.18 -17.99 0.13
CA GLY A 576 -52.60 -18.21 -0.15
C GLY A 576 -52.84 -19.24 -1.26
N ASN A 577 -54.07 -19.36 -1.74
CA ASN A 577 -54.44 -20.22 -2.88
C ASN A 577 -54.00 -19.58 -4.20
N ALA A 578 -52.69 -19.57 -4.46
CA ALA A 578 -52.15 -19.24 -5.78
C ALA A 578 -52.38 -20.40 -6.75
N SER A 579 -52.65 -20.10 -8.02
CA SER A 579 -52.72 -21.14 -9.06
C SER A 579 -51.37 -21.87 -9.16
N PRO A 580 -51.35 -23.22 -9.29
CA PRO A 580 -50.11 -23.98 -9.46
C PRO A 580 -49.25 -23.54 -10.66
N GLU A 581 -49.86 -22.87 -11.64
CA GLU A 581 -49.19 -22.39 -12.86
C GLU A 581 -48.48 -21.02 -12.67
N CYS A 582 -48.69 -20.34 -11.54
CA CYS A 582 -48.16 -19.00 -11.30
C CYS A 582 -46.95 -19.05 -10.37
N SER A 583 -45.76 -18.66 -10.87
CA SER A 583 -44.52 -18.64 -10.09
C SER A 583 -44.10 -17.21 -9.74
N PRO A 584 -43.73 -16.92 -8.49
CA PRO A 584 -43.20 -15.61 -8.12
C PRO A 584 -41.82 -15.32 -8.76
N SER A 585 -41.21 -16.33 -9.39
CA SER A 585 -39.95 -16.22 -10.12
C SER A 585 -40.11 -15.66 -11.54
N GLN A 586 -41.35 -15.45 -12.00
CA GLN A 586 -41.67 -14.86 -13.31
C GLN A 586 -41.74 -13.32 -13.27
N TYR A 587 -41.68 -12.73 -12.06
CA TYR A 587 -41.92 -11.30 -11.86
C TYR A 587 -40.67 -10.60 -11.31
N ASP A 588 -40.30 -9.50 -11.96
CA ASP A 588 -39.15 -8.69 -11.59
C ASP A 588 -39.26 -8.09 -10.19
N GLU A 589 -38.11 -7.67 -9.66
CA GLU A 589 -38.06 -7.20 -8.29
C GLU A 589 -38.91 -5.95 -8.02
N TYR A 590 -39.14 -5.15 -9.07
CA TYR A 590 -39.89 -3.90 -9.08
C TYR A 590 -41.34 -4.02 -9.55
N THR A 591 -41.84 -5.25 -9.77
CA THR A 591 -43.23 -5.45 -10.21
C THR A 591 -44.21 -5.01 -9.13
N GLU A 592 -44.99 -3.96 -9.39
CA GLU A 592 -45.95 -3.41 -8.41
C GLU A 592 -47.25 -4.21 -8.35
N ASN A 593 -47.79 -4.61 -9.51
CA ASN A 593 -49.09 -5.29 -9.61
C ASN A 593 -48.91 -6.81 -9.66
N LEU A 594 -48.73 -7.43 -8.50
CA LEU A 594 -48.61 -8.88 -8.37
C LEU A 594 -49.98 -9.56 -8.22
N PRO A 595 -50.18 -10.75 -8.81
CA PRO A 595 -51.47 -11.45 -8.77
C PRO A 595 -51.83 -11.97 -7.36
N HIS A 596 -50.83 -12.22 -6.52
CA HIS A 596 -50.99 -12.72 -5.15
C HIS A 596 -49.95 -12.07 -4.23
N PRO A 597 -50.25 -11.92 -2.92
CA PRO A 597 -49.29 -11.38 -1.96
C PRO A 597 -48.09 -12.32 -1.75
N LEU A 598 -46.92 -11.73 -1.55
CA LEU A 598 -45.66 -12.46 -1.39
C LEU A 598 -45.24 -12.59 0.09
N ARG A 599 -44.59 -13.71 0.40
CA ARG A 599 -43.68 -13.87 1.53
C ARG A 599 -42.26 -13.78 1.04
N TYR A 600 -41.43 -13.17 1.85
CA TYR A 600 -40.03 -12.95 1.57
C TYR A 600 -39.17 -13.71 2.56
N GLU A 601 -38.14 -14.36 2.05
CA GLU A 601 -37.14 -15.06 2.85
C GLU A 601 -35.74 -14.58 2.45
N CYS A 602 -35.03 -13.91 3.35
CA CYS A 602 -33.59 -13.67 3.21
C CYS A 602 -32.85 -14.88 3.81
N SER A 603 -32.21 -15.67 2.96
CA SER A 603 -31.46 -16.87 3.35
C SER A 603 -29.95 -16.58 3.28
N VAL A 604 -29.19 -17.11 4.24
CA VAL A 604 -27.72 -17.11 4.21
C VAL A 604 -27.24 -18.55 4.23
N VAL A 605 -26.47 -18.91 3.21
CA VAL A 605 -25.80 -20.20 3.08
C VAL A 605 -24.30 -20.00 3.02
N ALA A 606 -23.52 -20.99 3.41
CA ALA A 606 -22.07 -20.92 3.34
C ALA A 606 -21.46 -22.25 2.93
N ILE A 607 -20.30 -22.16 2.29
CA ILE A 607 -19.43 -23.30 2.00
C ILE A 607 -18.05 -22.98 2.57
N SER A 608 -17.52 -23.88 3.43
CA SER A 608 -16.20 -23.66 4.03
C SER A 608 -15.11 -23.67 2.97
N LEU A 609 -14.09 -22.82 3.11
CA LEU A 609 -12.99 -22.79 2.16
C LEU A 609 -12.19 -24.09 2.16
N GLN A 610 -12.15 -24.82 3.27
CA GLN A 610 -11.57 -26.17 3.31
C GLN A 610 -12.35 -27.13 2.40
N ASN A 611 -13.69 -27.10 2.42
CA ASN A 611 -14.49 -27.94 1.52
C ASN A 611 -14.28 -27.54 0.05
N VAL A 612 -14.13 -26.25 -0.24
CA VAL A 612 -13.79 -25.77 -1.59
C VAL A 612 -12.44 -26.35 -2.03
N GLU A 613 -11.39 -26.26 -1.20
CA GLU A 613 -10.06 -26.80 -1.52
C GLU A 613 -10.07 -28.32 -1.73
N ASP A 614 -10.79 -29.05 -0.88
CA ASP A 614 -10.95 -30.50 -1.00
C ASP A 614 -11.60 -30.88 -2.36
N LEU A 615 -12.66 -30.15 -2.75
CA LEU A 615 -13.35 -30.38 -4.03
C LEU A 615 -12.44 -30.04 -5.23
N VAL A 616 -11.66 -28.96 -5.16
CA VAL A 616 -10.68 -28.58 -6.20
C VAL A 616 -9.59 -29.65 -6.35
N GLU A 617 -9.10 -30.18 -5.23
CA GLU A 617 -8.09 -31.22 -5.24
C GLU A 617 -8.60 -32.54 -5.82
N LEU A 618 -9.85 -32.90 -5.52
CA LEU A 618 -10.53 -34.04 -6.13
C LEU A 618 -10.63 -33.89 -7.65
N ILE A 619 -11.04 -32.72 -8.16
CA ILE A 619 -11.09 -32.45 -9.61
C ILE A 619 -9.71 -32.56 -10.26
N THR A 620 -8.66 -32.15 -9.54
CA THR A 620 -7.29 -32.16 -10.06
C THR A 620 -6.68 -33.56 -10.08
N ARG A 621 -6.98 -34.39 -9.08
CA ARG A 621 -6.44 -35.76 -8.92
C ARG A 621 -7.25 -36.82 -9.66
N HIS A 622 -8.56 -36.62 -9.80
CA HIS A 622 -9.50 -37.60 -10.33
C HIS A 622 -10.28 -36.99 -11.51
N GLY A 623 -10.48 -37.76 -12.58
CA GLY A 623 -11.25 -37.28 -13.74
C GLY A 623 -12.72 -36.96 -13.42
N PRO A 624 -13.46 -36.27 -14.32
CA PRO A 624 -14.82 -35.79 -14.06
C PRO A 624 -15.80 -36.86 -13.54
N HIS A 625 -15.68 -38.10 -14.02
CA HIS A 625 -16.53 -39.21 -13.59
C HIS A 625 -16.27 -39.69 -12.15
N GLU A 626 -15.00 -39.75 -11.74
CA GLU A 626 -14.64 -40.13 -10.36
C GLU A 626 -14.97 -38.99 -9.38
N TYR A 627 -14.75 -37.74 -9.80
CA TYR A 627 -15.19 -36.56 -9.07
C TYR A 627 -16.69 -36.60 -8.77
N LEU A 628 -17.55 -36.84 -9.77
CA LEU A 628 -19.00 -36.88 -9.58
C LEU A 628 -19.44 -37.98 -8.59
N ARG A 629 -18.81 -39.17 -8.63
CA ARG A 629 -19.10 -40.25 -7.68
C ARG A 629 -18.67 -39.89 -6.25
N HIS A 630 -17.47 -39.33 -6.09
CA HIS A 630 -16.96 -38.93 -4.78
C HIS A 630 -17.69 -37.71 -4.20
N ALA A 631 -18.07 -36.75 -5.03
CA ALA A 631 -18.88 -35.59 -4.63
C ALA A 631 -20.28 -36.02 -4.19
N ALA A 632 -20.92 -36.97 -4.89
CA ALA A 632 -22.23 -37.51 -4.52
C ALA A 632 -22.23 -38.30 -3.19
N ALA A 633 -21.08 -38.86 -2.78
CA ALA A 633 -20.94 -39.58 -1.52
C ALA A 633 -20.69 -38.67 -0.30
N ARG A 634 -20.56 -37.34 -0.50
CA ARG A 634 -20.29 -36.36 0.56
C ARG A 634 -21.58 -35.60 0.94
N PRO A 635 -21.67 -35.06 2.16
CA PRO A 635 -22.78 -34.18 2.53
C PRO A 635 -22.81 -32.94 1.62
N ALA A 636 -24.00 -32.34 1.49
CA ALA A 636 -24.19 -31.14 0.69
C ALA A 636 -23.17 -30.05 1.10
N PRO A 637 -22.44 -29.47 0.13
CA PRO A 637 -21.30 -28.60 0.43
C PRO A 637 -21.74 -27.25 1.01
N PHE A 638 -22.96 -26.80 0.69
CA PHE A 638 -23.56 -25.61 1.26
C PHE A 638 -24.32 -25.94 2.55
N THR A 639 -24.00 -25.22 3.61
CA THR A 639 -24.72 -25.25 4.89
C THR A 639 -25.57 -24.00 5.02
N ARG A 640 -26.82 -24.16 5.46
CA ARG A 640 -27.70 -23.02 5.75
C ARG A 640 -27.32 -22.46 7.12
N LEU A 641 -26.84 -21.22 7.15
CA LEU A 641 -26.45 -20.54 8.38
C LEU A 641 -27.63 -19.82 9.02
N SER A 642 -28.46 -19.16 8.21
CA SER A 642 -29.46 -18.25 8.74
C SER A 642 -30.60 -18.00 7.79
N THR A 643 -31.73 -17.58 8.35
CA THR A 643 -32.93 -17.21 7.61
C THR A 643 -33.67 -16.08 8.34
N ILE A 644 -34.15 -15.10 7.58
CA ILE A 644 -35.03 -14.01 8.03
C ILE A 644 -36.28 -14.05 7.15
N ARG A 645 -37.45 -14.23 7.75
CA ARG A 645 -38.74 -14.30 7.05
C ARG A 645 -39.56 -13.05 7.31
N SER A 646 -40.23 -12.55 6.28
CA SER A 646 -41.07 -11.36 6.37
C SER A 646 -42.28 -11.45 5.44
N ARG A 647 -43.39 -10.85 5.87
CA ARG A 647 -44.56 -10.57 5.00
C ARG A 647 -44.42 -9.21 4.30
N SER A 648 -43.61 -8.32 4.85
CA SER A 648 -43.21 -7.08 4.18
C SER A 648 -42.07 -7.38 3.19
N PRO A 649 -41.98 -6.62 2.09
CA PRO A 649 -40.89 -6.75 1.13
C PRO A 649 -39.51 -6.77 1.78
N LEU A 650 -38.63 -7.66 1.30
CA LEU A 650 -37.21 -7.63 1.58
C LEU A 650 -36.49 -7.23 0.29
N THR A 651 -35.75 -6.12 0.31
CA THR A 651 -35.16 -5.53 -0.89
C THR A 651 -33.63 -5.61 -0.85
N ALA A 652 -32.94 -4.47 -0.70
CA ALA A 652 -31.49 -4.41 -0.67
C ALA A 652 -30.94 -5.21 0.52
N LEU A 653 -29.80 -5.89 0.31
CA LEU A 653 -29.11 -6.66 1.34
C LEU A 653 -27.59 -6.51 1.23
N ASP A 654 -26.92 -6.71 2.35
CA ASP A 654 -25.46 -6.68 2.44
C ASP A 654 -24.93 -7.74 3.43
N LEU A 655 -23.70 -8.16 3.18
CA LEU A 655 -22.91 -9.04 4.05
C LEU A 655 -21.67 -8.28 4.51
N ALA A 656 -21.31 -8.38 5.79
CA ALA A 656 -20.09 -7.77 6.29
C ALA A 656 -19.61 -8.45 7.58
N GLU A 657 -18.29 -8.41 7.81
CA GLU A 657 -17.71 -8.76 9.11
C GLU A 657 -17.29 -7.47 9.81
N VAL A 658 -17.99 -7.12 10.88
CA VAL A 658 -17.81 -5.88 11.63
C VAL A 658 -17.05 -6.21 12.90
N VAL A 659 -15.79 -5.80 12.97
CA VAL A 659 -14.89 -6.06 14.12
C VAL A 659 -14.85 -7.56 14.50
N GLY A 660 -14.66 -8.44 13.50
CA GLY A 660 -14.58 -9.90 13.70
C GLY A 660 -15.93 -10.62 13.85
N VAL A 661 -17.06 -9.89 13.74
CA VAL A 661 -18.39 -10.47 13.87
C VAL A 661 -19.12 -10.41 12.52
N PRO A 662 -19.54 -11.56 11.95
CA PRO A 662 -20.24 -11.61 10.67
C PRO A 662 -21.72 -11.25 10.82
N TYR A 663 -22.20 -10.34 9.96
CA TYR A 663 -23.59 -9.90 9.89
C TYR A 663 -24.16 -10.08 8.49
N VAL A 664 -25.45 -10.41 8.45
CA VAL A 664 -26.31 -10.14 7.29
C VAL A 664 -27.23 -8.98 7.65
N ALA A 665 -27.41 -8.05 6.72
CA ALA A 665 -28.38 -6.98 6.85
C ALA A 665 -29.29 -6.95 5.64
N VAL A 666 -30.58 -6.67 5.86
CA VAL A 666 -31.59 -6.60 4.79
C VAL A 666 -32.58 -5.49 5.08
N VAL A 667 -32.94 -4.72 4.05
CA VAL A 667 -34.02 -3.73 4.13
C VAL A 667 -35.35 -4.47 4.18
N LYS A 668 -36.18 -4.14 5.17
CA LYS A 668 -37.54 -4.63 5.36
C LYS A 668 -38.52 -3.49 5.15
N HIS A 669 -39.59 -3.77 4.41
CA HIS A 669 -40.51 -2.74 3.91
C HIS A 669 -39.73 -1.74 3.05
N HIS A 670 -39.53 -0.52 3.53
CA HIS A 670 -38.79 0.52 2.81
C HIS A 670 -37.96 1.43 3.74
N GLU A 671 -38.05 1.26 5.07
CA GLU A 671 -37.55 2.21 6.07
C GLU A 671 -36.71 1.57 7.19
N THR A 672 -36.78 0.24 7.34
CA THR A 672 -36.08 -0.49 8.40
C THR A 672 -35.00 -1.38 7.82
N ILE A 673 -33.78 -1.29 8.34
CA ILE A 673 -32.73 -2.28 8.10
C ILE A 673 -32.71 -3.26 9.26
N VAL A 674 -32.83 -4.54 8.95
CA VAL A 674 -32.76 -5.63 9.93
C VAL A 674 -31.38 -6.27 9.82
N PHE A 675 -30.65 -6.28 10.93
CA PHE A 675 -29.34 -6.90 11.07
C PHE A 675 -29.48 -8.22 11.83
N LYS A 676 -28.70 -9.21 11.40
CA LYS A 676 -28.59 -10.47 12.12
C LYS A 676 -27.13 -10.86 12.26
N ASN A 677 -26.70 -11.02 13.51
CA ASN A 677 -25.40 -11.58 13.83
C ASN A 677 -25.41 -13.08 13.47
N LEU A 678 -24.48 -13.49 12.61
CA LEU A 678 -24.42 -14.86 12.09
C LEU A 678 -23.70 -15.83 13.03
N ASN A 679 -22.98 -15.36 14.05
CA ASN A 679 -22.37 -16.21 15.08
C ASN A 679 -23.36 -16.61 16.18
N ASN A 680 -24.10 -15.64 16.72
CA ASN A 680 -24.99 -15.88 17.87
C ASN A 680 -26.50 -15.82 17.52
N GLY A 681 -26.87 -15.42 16.29
CA GLY A 681 -28.25 -15.35 15.83
C GLY A 681 -29.04 -14.13 16.32
N SER A 682 -28.43 -13.24 17.11
CA SER A 682 -29.09 -12.03 17.62
C SER A 682 -29.54 -11.11 16.48
N MET A 683 -30.69 -10.47 16.67
CA MET A 683 -31.31 -9.57 15.71
C MET A 683 -31.25 -8.15 16.24
N SER A 684 -30.91 -7.19 15.39
CA SER A 684 -31.06 -5.77 15.67
C SER A 684 -31.74 -5.07 14.49
N SER A 685 -32.31 -3.90 14.73
CA SER A 685 -32.98 -3.13 13.69
C SER A 685 -32.66 -1.65 13.80
N LEU A 686 -32.63 -1.01 12.64
CA LEU A 686 -32.51 0.44 12.51
C LEU A 686 -33.65 0.92 11.61
N THR A 687 -34.59 1.65 12.18
CA THR A 687 -35.63 2.37 11.43
C THR A 687 -35.20 3.83 11.26
N VAL A 688 -35.15 4.27 10.02
CA VAL A 688 -34.70 5.62 9.66
C VAL A 688 -35.79 6.63 9.99
N SER A 689 -35.43 7.76 10.63
CA SER A 689 -36.36 8.85 10.93
C SER A 689 -36.94 9.49 9.67
N ARG A 690 -38.17 9.98 9.77
CA ARG A 690 -38.75 10.85 8.74
C ARG A 690 -38.05 12.21 8.76
N TRP A 691 -37.77 12.75 7.57
CA TRP A 691 -36.96 13.95 7.44
C TRP A 691 -37.71 15.21 7.93
N PRO A 692 -37.16 16.03 8.85
CA PRO A 692 -37.88 17.18 9.42
C PRO A 692 -38.33 18.23 8.38
N HIS A 693 -37.51 18.48 7.37
CA HIS A 693 -37.78 19.46 6.30
C HIS A 693 -38.68 18.95 5.16
N LEU A 694 -38.93 17.64 5.08
CA LEU A 694 -39.78 16.99 4.06
C LEU A 694 -40.86 16.12 4.74
N ALA A 695 -41.28 16.50 5.95
CA ALA A 695 -42.03 15.68 6.90
C ALA A 695 -43.39 15.12 6.40
N ALA A 696 -43.84 15.52 5.21
CA ALA A 696 -45.09 15.06 4.61
C ALA A 696 -44.96 13.80 3.73
N THR A 697 -43.75 13.34 3.39
CA THR A 697 -43.52 12.25 2.41
C THR A 697 -42.78 11.06 3.00
N GLU A 698 -43.26 9.84 2.73
CA GLU A 698 -42.57 8.60 3.11
C GLU A 698 -41.25 8.46 2.34
N HIS A 699 -40.15 8.15 3.03
CA HIS A 699 -38.87 7.88 2.39
C HIS A 699 -38.70 6.38 2.12
N ARG A 700 -37.91 6.03 1.09
CA ARG A 700 -37.57 4.66 0.72
C ARG A 700 -36.06 4.49 0.66
N ILE A 701 -35.52 3.53 1.42
CA ILE A 701 -34.14 3.08 1.29
C ILE A 701 -34.00 2.39 -0.07
N GLN A 702 -33.22 2.99 -0.97
CA GLN A 702 -32.92 2.43 -2.29
C GLN A 702 -31.80 1.38 -2.19
N ASN A 703 -30.73 1.73 -1.49
CA ASN A 703 -29.59 0.84 -1.29
C ASN A 703 -28.81 1.25 -0.04
N PHE A 704 -28.00 0.33 0.48
CA PHE A 704 -27.11 0.61 1.62
C PHE A 704 -25.85 -0.24 1.57
N ARG A 705 -24.84 0.17 2.34
CA ARG A 705 -23.58 -0.55 2.51
C ARG A 705 -23.14 -0.49 3.97
N ILE A 706 -22.76 -1.63 4.54
CA ILE A 706 -22.09 -1.69 5.84
C ILE A 706 -20.64 -1.25 5.67
N LEU A 707 -20.20 -0.31 6.51
CA LEU A 707 -18.83 0.20 6.57
C LEU A 707 -18.14 -0.40 7.81
N PRO A 708 -17.36 -1.49 7.67
CA PRO A 708 -17.01 -2.34 8.81
C PRO A 708 -16.05 -1.71 9.82
N HIS A 709 -15.16 -0.81 9.37
CA HIS A 709 -14.08 -0.26 10.19
C HIS A 709 -14.56 0.59 11.38
N HIS A 710 -15.68 1.30 11.23
CA HIS A 710 -16.20 2.23 12.26
C HIS A 710 -17.60 1.86 12.77
N ARG A 711 -18.12 0.68 12.39
CA ARG A 711 -19.51 0.26 12.65
C ARG A 711 -20.52 1.28 12.10
N GLU A 712 -20.34 1.68 10.85
CA GLU A 712 -21.15 2.70 10.16
C GLU A 712 -21.94 2.08 8.99
N LEU A 713 -22.92 2.82 8.50
CA LEU A 713 -23.79 2.47 7.40
C LEU A 713 -23.90 3.67 6.45
N LEU A 714 -23.64 3.46 5.17
CA LEU A 714 -23.94 4.41 4.11
C LEU A 714 -25.26 4.02 3.46
N LEU A 715 -26.27 4.88 3.55
CA LEU A 715 -27.60 4.68 2.99
C LEU A 715 -27.83 5.66 1.85
N VAL A 716 -28.55 5.20 0.82
CA VAL A 716 -29.11 6.04 -0.23
C VAL A 716 -30.63 5.97 -0.13
N LEU A 717 -31.24 7.11 0.17
CA LEU A 717 -32.67 7.28 0.37
C LEU A 717 -33.29 8.00 -0.83
N ALA A 718 -34.48 7.58 -1.23
CA ALA A 718 -35.36 8.33 -2.11
C ALA A 718 -36.51 8.92 -1.29
N VAL A 719 -36.78 10.21 -1.47
CA VAL A 719 -37.92 10.90 -0.87
C VAL A 719 -38.82 11.37 -2.01
N PRO A 720 -39.93 10.68 -2.29
CA PRO A 720 -40.87 11.09 -3.32
C PRO A 720 -41.49 12.45 -3.02
N ASP A 721 -41.83 13.22 -4.05
CA ASP A 721 -42.51 14.51 -3.86
C ASP A 721 -43.99 14.31 -3.47
N ALA A 722 -44.48 15.15 -2.54
CA ALA A 722 -45.84 15.04 -1.99
C ALA A 722 -46.96 15.36 -3.00
N LEU A 723 -46.64 16.10 -4.06
CA LEU A 723 -47.54 16.52 -5.12
C LEU A 723 -46.76 16.50 -6.44
N PRO A 724 -47.29 15.92 -7.53
CA PRO A 724 -46.68 16.06 -8.84
C PRO A 724 -46.55 17.55 -9.14
N VAL A 725 -45.33 18.01 -9.43
CA VAL A 725 -45.10 19.39 -9.86
C VAL A 725 -46.06 19.65 -11.03
N PHE A 726 -46.99 20.58 -10.85
CA PHE A 726 -48.03 20.88 -11.83
C PHE A 726 -47.40 21.18 -13.20
N GLY A 727 -47.77 20.35 -14.19
CA GLY A 727 -47.35 20.47 -15.59
C GLY A 727 -46.39 19.34 -15.98
N ASP A 728 -46.89 18.40 -16.78
CA ASP A 728 -46.17 17.31 -17.48
C ASP A 728 -44.95 16.76 -16.73
N SER A 729 -45.06 15.55 -16.17
CA SER A 729 -43.86 14.81 -15.76
C SER A 729 -42.81 14.93 -16.87
N LEU A 730 -41.62 15.45 -16.51
CA LEU A 730 -40.54 15.76 -17.46
C LEU A 730 -40.19 14.55 -18.34
N ILE A 731 -40.56 13.32 -17.91
CA ILE A 731 -40.33 12.06 -18.61
C ILE A 731 -41.55 11.11 -18.47
N PRO A 732 -42.21 10.72 -19.58
CA PRO A 732 -43.37 9.82 -19.54
C PRO A 732 -43.00 8.41 -19.00
N PRO A 733 -43.94 7.68 -18.37
CA PRO A 733 -43.69 6.36 -17.78
C PRO A 733 -43.09 5.33 -18.75
N THR A 734 -43.42 5.43 -20.03
CA THR A 734 -42.88 4.57 -21.10
C THR A 734 -41.39 4.78 -21.39
N ARG A 735 -40.78 5.83 -20.82
CA ARG A 735 -39.35 6.15 -20.94
C ARG A 735 -38.60 5.97 -19.61
N ARG A 736 -39.26 5.50 -18.55
CA ARG A 736 -38.65 5.27 -17.24
C ARG A 736 -38.09 3.85 -17.15
N THR A 737 -36.94 3.71 -16.51
CA THR A 737 -36.39 2.40 -16.16
C THR A 737 -37.17 1.77 -15.00
N PRO A 738 -37.38 0.44 -14.97
CA PRO A 738 -38.02 -0.24 -13.84
C PRO A 738 -37.34 0.12 -12.51
N GLY A 739 -38.14 0.49 -11.51
CA GLY A 739 -37.64 0.90 -10.20
C GLY A 739 -37.25 2.37 -10.04
N SER A 740 -37.37 3.18 -11.11
CA SER A 740 -37.14 4.64 -11.06
C SER A 740 -38.03 5.35 -10.04
N VAL A 741 -37.52 6.40 -9.41
CA VAL A 741 -38.27 7.23 -8.45
C VAL A 741 -38.19 8.69 -8.85
N GLU A 742 -39.29 9.41 -8.66
CA GLU A 742 -39.42 10.85 -8.87
C GLU A 742 -39.44 11.54 -7.51
N GLY A 743 -38.53 12.49 -7.28
CA GLY A 743 -38.43 13.25 -6.04
C GLY A 743 -37.00 13.66 -5.70
N HIS A 744 -36.60 13.50 -4.44
CA HIS A 744 -35.25 13.78 -3.95
C HIS A 744 -34.44 12.50 -3.72
N LEU A 745 -33.17 12.51 -4.12
CA LEU A 745 -32.20 11.46 -3.81
C LEU A 745 -31.22 11.96 -2.76
N VAL A 746 -31.01 11.21 -1.68
CA VAL A 746 -30.20 11.65 -0.53
C VAL A 746 -29.25 10.55 -0.07
N ALA A 747 -27.98 10.88 0.16
CA ALA A 747 -27.02 10.00 0.81
C ALA A 747 -26.88 10.35 2.29
N CYS A 748 -26.91 9.34 3.16
CA CYS A 748 -26.90 9.50 4.61
C CYS A 748 -25.94 8.52 5.28
N VAL A 749 -25.29 8.95 6.36
CA VAL A 749 -24.42 8.10 7.19
C VAL A 749 -25.04 7.88 8.56
N PHE A 750 -25.17 6.61 8.95
CA PHE A 750 -25.69 6.18 10.25
C PHE A 750 -24.67 5.32 10.98
N SER A 751 -24.71 5.32 12.31
CA SER A 751 -24.05 4.26 13.08
C SER A 751 -24.90 3.01 13.10
N MET A 752 -24.25 1.87 13.02
CA MET A 752 -24.87 0.56 13.14
C MET A 752 -25.42 0.36 14.57
N PRO A 753 -26.61 -0.27 14.73
CA PRO A 753 -27.12 -0.61 16.06
C PRO A 753 -26.24 -1.66 16.74
N ARG A 754 -26.28 -1.70 18.07
CA ARG A 754 -25.69 -2.77 18.88
C ARG A 754 -26.48 -4.07 18.69
N ASP A 755 -25.86 -5.19 19.05
CA ASP A 755 -26.56 -6.49 19.02
C ASP A 755 -27.77 -6.46 19.96
N ALA A 756 -28.89 -7.02 19.50
CA ALA A 756 -30.16 -7.02 20.21
C ALA A 756 -30.78 -5.62 20.46
N GLU A 757 -30.33 -4.58 19.74
CA GLU A 757 -30.89 -3.22 19.82
C GLU A 757 -31.94 -2.98 18.71
N ASP A 758 -33.13 -2.49 19.07
CA ASP A 758 -34.12 -1.95 18.12
C ASP A 758 -34.08 -0.42 18.19
N VAL A 759 -33.48 0.21 17.20
CA VAL A 759 -33.37 1.66 17.11
C VAL A 759 -34.45 2.19 16.18
N ARG A 760 -35.29 3.09 16.68
CA ARG A 760 -36.34 3.77 15.91
C ARG A 760 -36.03 5.24 15.75
N ASP A 761 -36.46 5.79 14.62
CA ASP A 761 -36.36 7.21 14.30
C ASP A 761 -34.97 7.80 14.53
N ARG A 762 -33.92 7.05 14.17
CA ARG A 762 -32.56 7.57 14.27
C ARG A 762 -32.36 8.66 13.23
N GLU A 763 -31.81 9.80 13.63
CA GLU A 763 -31.33 10.81 12.68
C GLU A 763 -29.95 10.43 12.13
N PRO A 764 -29.66 10.73 10.86
CA PRO A 764 -28.31 10.55 10.31
C PRO A 764 -27.33 11.51 10.98
N TYR A 765 -26.09 11.05 11.20
CA TYR A 765 -25.01 11.92 11.67
C TYR A 765 -24.65 12.98 10.62
N GLU A 766 -24.76 12.59 9.36
CA GLU A 766 -24.42 13.43 8.23
C GLU A 766 -25.24 13.00 7.02
N TYR A 767 -25.59 13.98 6.19
CA TYR A 767 -26.30 13.72 4.95
C TYR A 767 -25.94 14.70 3.86
N ARG A 768 -26.28 14.32 2.63
CA ARG A 768 -26.19 15.18 1.46
C ARG A 768 -27.28 14.85 0.47
N ILE A 769 -27.97 15.88 0.01
CA ILE A 769 -28.92 15.76 -1.10
C ILE A 769 -28.12 15.65 -2.41
N LEU A 770 -28.36 14.56 -3.14
CA LEU A 770 -27.70 14.24 -4.40
C LEU A 770 -28.45 14.85 -5.58
N GLU A 771 -29.77 14.63 -5.65
CA GLU A 771 -30.64 15.28 -6.63
C GLU A 771 -31.91 15.78 -5.95
N GLN A 772 -32.49 16.85 -6.52
CA GLN A 772 -33.75 17.44 -6.06
C GLN A 772 -34.72 17.55 -7.22
N ASN A 773 -35.99 17.20 -6.97
CA ASN A 773 -37.08 17.31 -7.95
C ASN A 773 -36.73 16.67 -9.30
N ALA A 774 -36.19 15.45 -9.25
CA ALA A 774 -35.66 14.74 -10.42
C ALA A 774 -36.21 13.32 -10.51
N VAL A 775 -36.13 12.73 -11.70
CA VAL A 775 -36.40 11.31 -11.94
C VAL A 775 -35.05 10.60 -12.03
N PHE A 776 -34.85 9.61 -11.18
CA PHE A 776 -33.61 8.83 -11.12
C PHE A 776 -33.90 7.33 -11.05
N GLY A 777 -33.00 6.53 -11.63
CA GLY A 777 -33.06 5.08 -11.64
C GLY A 777 -32.60 4.42 -10.33
N PRO A 778 -32.59 3.07 -10.27
CA PRO A 778 -32.03 2.32 -9.14
C PRO A 778 -30.59 2.72 -8.81
N THR A 779 -30.25 2.72 -7.53
CA THR A 779 -28.91 3.11 -7.06
C THR A 779 -28.05 1.90 -6.72
N GLN A 780 -26.75 2.03 -6.94
CA GLN A 780 -25.75 1.03 -6.56
C GLN A 780 -24.63 1.68 -5.76
N ILE A 781 -24.13 0.97 -4.76
CA ILE A 781 -23.00 1.40 -3.95
C ILE A 781 -21.85 0.44 -4.21
N SER A 782 -20.68 0.95 -4.58
CA SER A 782 -19.48 0.13 -4.76
C SER A 782 -19.20 -0.62 -3.48
N ASP A 783 -18.84 -1.89 -3.60
CA ASP A 783 -18.29 -2.64 -2.49
C ASP A 783 -16.79 -2.71 -2.67
N PRO A 784 -16.00 -2.00 -1.85
CA PRO A 784 -14.57 -2.12 -1.98
C PRO A 784 -14.05 -3.55 -1.67
N ALA A 785 -14.87 -4.53 -1.31
CA ALA A 785 -14.57 -5.96 -1.39
C ALA A 785 -13.12 -6.32 -1.00
N VAL A 786 -12.64 -5.70 0.07
CA VAL A 786 -11.35 -5.98 0.68
C VAL A 786 -11.64 -7.23 1.51
N PRO A 787 -10.97 -8.37 1.27
CA PRO A 787 -11.12 -9.50 2.17
C PRO A 787 -10.91 -9.02 3.61
N VAL A 788 -11.81 -9.41 4.51
CA VAL A 788 -11.75 -9.01 5.91
C VAL A 788 -10.39 -9.39 6.52
N HIS A 789 -9.87 -10.54 6.09
CA HIS A 789 -8.50 -10.97 6.28
C HIS A 789 -7.75 -10.93 4.94
N MET A 790 -7.55 -9.74 4.38
CA MET A 790 -6.37 -9.59 3.54
C MET A 790 -5.20 -9.87 4.45
N ASP A 791 -4.37 -10.85 4.09
CA ASP A 791 -3.07 -10.98 4.71
C ASP A 791 -2.38 -9.60 4.60
N GLN A 792 -2.23 -8.89 5.73
CA GLN A 792 -1.63 -7.54 5.70
C GLN A 792 -0.23 -7.56 5.09
N SER A 793 0.38 -8.74 5.01
CA SER A 793 1.67 -8.97 4.39
C SER A 793 1.63 -9.05 2.86
N ILE A 794 0.45 -9.16 2.22
CA ILE A 794 0.26 -8.98 0.76
C ILE A 794 -0.03 -7.52 0.38
N ARG A 795 -0.38 -6.65 1.34
CA ARG A 795 -0.55 -5.23 1.06
C ARG A 795 0.82 -4.59 0.79
N PRO A 796 0.95 -3.74 -0.23
CA PRO A 796 2.16 -2.96 -0.40
C PRO A 796 2.40 -2.10 0.85
N LEU A 797 3.65 -2.04 1.32
CA LEU A 797 4.00 -1.41 2.59
C LEU A 797 3.57 0.06 2.67
N HIS A 798 3.58 0.76 1.53
CA HIS A 798 3.19 2.16 1.40
C HIS A 798 1.68 2.37 1.18
N LEU A 799 0.90 1.32 0.96
CA LEU A 799 -0.56 1.35 0.79
C LEU A 799 -1.31 0.83 2.03
N GLN A 800 -0.60 0.52 3.12
CA GLN A 800 -1.23 0.02 4.35
C GLN A 800 -2.20 1.03 5.00
N ALA A 801 -2.15 2.31 4.60
CA ALA A 801 -2.97 3.40 5.15
C ALA A 801 -4.12 3.92 4.26
N ASP A 802 -4.19 3.59 2.96
CA ASP A 802 -5.22 4.14 2.07
C ASP A 802 -6.40 3.15 1.92
N VAL A 803 -7.47 3.37 2.69
CA VAL A 803 -8.76 2.73 2.40
C VAL A 803 -9.28 3.33 1.08
N PRO A 804 -9.78 2.51 0.16
CA PRO A 804 -10.37 2.98 -1.08
C PRO A 804 -11.65 3.80 -0.86
N HIS A 805 -11.90 4.77 -1.75
CA HIS A 805 -13.15 5.51 -1.74
C HIS A 805 -14.35 4.60 -2.04
N VAL A 806 -15.51 4.96 -1.49
CA VAL A 806 -16.79 4.34 -1.81
C VAL A 806 -17.48 5.19 -2.87
N SER A 807 -18.00 4.56 -3.92
CA SER A 807 -18.70 5.21 -5.02
C SER A 807 -20.19 4.89 -4.97
N ILE A 808 -21.04 5.88 -5.20
CA ILE A 808 -22.48 5.73 -5.43
C ILE A 808 -22.75 5.97 -6.91
N TYR A 809 -23.47 5.05 -7.53
CA TYR A 809 -23.83 5.08 -8.94
C TYR A 809 -25.34 5.09 -9.09
N TYR A 810 -25.84 5.92 -9.99
CA TYR A 810 -27.25 5.93 -10.38
C TYR A 810 -27.42 6.58 -11.75
N GLU A 811 -28.56 6.32 -12.37
CA GLU A 811 -28.98 6.96 -13.60
C GLU A 811 -29.81 8.19 -13.27
N SER A 812 -29.40 9.37 -13.75
CA SER A 812 -30.21 10.58 -13.71
C SER A 812 -31.01 10.68 -14.99
N LEU A 813 -32.28 10.28 -14.95
CA LEU A 813 -33.16 10.33 -16.12
C LEU A 813 -33.46 11.79 -16.49
N SER A 814 -33.66 12.66 -15.50
CA SER A 814 -33.85 14.10 -15.71
C SER A 814 -32.68 14.76 -16.45
N GLN A 815 -31.44 14.33 -16.20
CA GLN A 815 -30.25 14.86 -16.86
C GLN A 815 -29.82 14.03 -18.08
N GLY A 816 -30.39 12.83 -18.26
CA GLY A 816 -30.04 11.91 -19.33
C GLY A 816 -28.61 11.38 -19.24
N CYS A 817 -28.08 11.18 -18.04
CA CYS A 817 -26.70 10.76 -17.80
C CYS A 817 -26.58 9.73 -16.68
N ALA A 818 -25.48 8.97 -16.68
CA ALA A 818 -25.08 8.17 -15.53
C ALA A 818 -24.17 9.00 -14.62
N VAL A 819 -24.41 8.93 -13.32
CA VAL A 819 -23.70 9.69 -12.30
C VAL A 819 -22.83 8.76 -11.45
N GLU A 820 -21.57 9.14 -11.25
CA GLU A 820 -20.67 8.58 -10.24
C GLU A 820 -20.35 9.63 -9.17
N LEU A 821 -20.69 9.30 -7.92
CA LEU A 821 -20.35 10.11 -6.75
C LEU A 821 -19.31 9.38 -5.91
N ARG A 822 -18.16 10.03 -5.64
CA ARG A 822 -17.11 9.45 -4.81
C ARG A 822 -17.15 10.01 -3.40
N VAL A 823 -17.11 9.11 -2.43
CA VAL A 823 -17.04 9.36 -1.01
C VAL A 823 -15.62 8.97 -0.56
N PRO A 824 -14.65 9.91 -0.50
CA PRO A 824 -13.32 9.60 -0.01
C PRO A 824 -13.34 9.37 1.50
N PRO A 825 -12.52 8.45 2.03
CA PRO A 825 -12.37 8.31 3.47
C PRO A 825 -11.62 9.52 4.05
N TYR A 826 -11.92 9.87 5.30
CA TYR A 826 -11.13 10.85 6.04
C TYR A 826 -9.77 10.28 6.41
N ARG A 827 -8.71 11.02 6.09
CA ARG A 827 -7.40 10.82 6.72
C ARG A 827 -7.48 11.45 8.11
N PRO A 828 -7.24 10.71 9.21
CA PRO A 828 -7.27 11.29 10.55
C PRO A 828 -6.11 12.29 10.70
N TYR A 829 -6.39 13.56 10.42
CA TYR A 829 -5.60 14.69 10.88
C TYR A 829 -6.19 15.16 12.21
N SER A 830 -5.46 14.89 13.30
CA SER A 830 -5.31 15.85 14.39
C SER A 830 -6.59 16.51 14.95
N ALA A 831 -7.51 15.74 15.54
CA ALA A 831 -8.55 16.33 16.38
C ALA A 831 -8.91 15.38 17.54
N PRO A 832 -8.61 15.71 18.82
CA PRO A 832 -8.84 14.80 19.93
C PRO A 832 -10.31 14.66 20.39
N HIS A 833 -11.28 15.45 19.86
CA HIS A 833 -12.56 15.65 20.56
C HIS A 833 -13.86 15.59 19.74
N ALA A 834 -13.90 14.97 18.56
CA ALA A 834 -15.16 14.53 17.96
C ALA A 834 -14.97 13.24 17.13
N PRO A 835 -15.87 12.24 17.22
CA PRO A 835 -15.86 11.10 16.31
C PRO A 835 -16.37 11.58 14.95
N VAL A 836 -15.45 12.06 14.10
CA VAL A 836 -15.77 12.30 12.69
C VAL A 836 -15.96 10.93 12.03
N PRO A 837 -17.07 10.68 11.31
CA PRO A 837 -17.28 9.40 10.65
C PRO A 837 -16.16 9.16 9.63
N PHE A 838 -15.80 7.90 9.37
CA PHE A 838 -14.68 7.62 8.48
C PHE A 838 -14.97 7.98 7.02
N PHE A 839 -16.24 8.02 6.65
CA PHE A 839 -16.74 8.58 5.40
C PHE A 839 -17.75 9.68 5.71
N ALA A 840 -17.71 10.77 4.95
CA ALA A 840 -18.68 11.86 5.06
C ALA A 840 -19.52 12.04 3.81
N ALA A 841 -20.80 12.31 4.01
CA ALA A 841 -21.65 12.76 2.91
C ALA A 841 -21.20 14.15 2.38
N SER A 842 -20.67 15.04 3.23
CA SER A 842 -20.18 16.37 2.83
C SER A 842 -18.93 16.32 1.96
N THR A 843 -18.08 15.31 2.10
CA THR A 843 -16.88 15.15 1.26
C THR A 843 -17.17 14.53 -0.11
N MET A 844 -18.43 14.15 -0.37
CA MET A 844 -18.83 13.64 -1.67
C MET A 844 -18.48 14.62 -2.78
N SER A 845 -17.90 14.12 -3.85
CA SER A 845 -17.61 14.94 -5.03
C SER A 845 -18.15 14.28 -6.28
N TRP A 846 -18.69 15.12 -7.15
CA TRP A 846 -19.07 14.76 -8.51
C TRP A 846 -17.77 14.72 -9.31
N GLU A 847 -17.28 13.52 -9.62
CA GLU A 847 -16.07 13.41 -10.45
C GLU A 847 -16.40 13.12 -11.91
N THR A 848 -17.52 12.47 -12.22
CA THR A 848 -17.83 12.07 -13.60
C THR A 848 -19.32 12.09 -13.91
N GLU A 849 -19.76 13.01 -14.77
CA GLU A 849 -21.02 12.91 -15.51
C GLU A 849 -20.73 12.19 -16.85
N TYR A 850 -21.27 10.99 -17.02
CA TYR A 850 -21.18 10.29 -18.30
C TYR A 850 -22.36 10.70 -19.17
N ALA A 851 -22.23 11.84 -19.87
CA ALA A 851 -23.25 12.33 -20.80
C ALA A 851 -22.98 11.80 -22.22
N GLY A 852 -23.81 10.88 -22.70
CA GLY A 852 -23.78 10.42 -24.09
C GLY A 852 -24.69 11.27 -24.98
N ARG A 853 -24.13 12.04 -25.94
CA ARG A 853 -24.92 12.58 -27.07
C ARG A 853 -24.87 11.59 -28.22
N GLY A 854 -26.04 11.11 -28.68
CA GLY A 854 -26.16 10.36 -29.93
C GLY A 854 -25.74 11.18 -31.14
N GLU A 855 -25.25 10.52 -32.19
CA GLU A 855 -25.02 11.15 -33.48
C GLU A 855 -26.35 11.69 -34.04
N ARG A 856 -26.33 12.94 -34.52
CA ARG A 856 -27.43 13.69 -35.15
C ARG A 856 -28.50 14.30 -34.23
N GLY A 857 -28.10 15.13 -33.26
CA GLY A 857 -28.89 16.31 -32.83
C GLY A 857 -30.37 16.12 -32.43
N ARG A 858 -30.83 14.88 -32.25
CA ARG A 858 -32.12 14.48 -31.68
C ARG A 858 -31.80 13.65 -30.44
N PRO A 859 -32.52 13.85 -29.33
CA PRO A 859 -32.36 13.03 -28.14
C PRO A 859 -32.97 11.65 -28.41
N GLU A 860 -32.22 10.78 -29.06
CA GLU A 860 -32.42 9.35 -28.87
C GLU A 860 -31.71 8.99 -27.56
N ILE A 861 -32.55 8.73 -26.55
CA ILE A 861 -32.21 8.32 -25.18
C ILE A 861 -31.05 7.31 -25.23
N PRO A 862 -29.96 7.47 -24.46
CA PRO A 862 -29.00 6.40 -24.31
C PRO A 862 -29.72 5.25 -23.60
N LEU A 863 -30.00 4.20 -24.38
CA LEU A 863 -30.42 2.87 -23.96
C LEU A 863 -29.83 2.49 -22.58
N ASP A 864 -30.72 2.14 -21.64
CA ASP A 864 -30.49 1.58 -20.30
C ASP A 864 -29.00 1.35 -19.96
N SER A 865 -28.38 2.34 -19.35
CA SER A 865 -26.95 2.32 -18.99
C SER A 865 -26.78 1.88 -17.55
N HIS A 866 -26.01 0.82 -17.35
CA HIS A 866 -25.76 0.18 -16.06
C HIS A 866 -24.29 0.32 -15.68
N VAL A 867 -24.04 0.51 -14.39
CA VAL A 867 -22.69 0.44 -13.81
C VAL A 867 -22.55 -0.91 -13.12
N SER A 868 -21.46 -1.63 -13.36
CA SER A 868 -21.13 -2.79 -12.51
C SER A 868 -20.57 -2.27 -11.18
N PRO A 869 -21.12 -2.70 -10.02
CA PRO A 869 -20.63 -2.24 -8.74
C PRO A 869 -19.33 -2.98 -8.43
N GLY A 870 -18.24 -2.36 -8.90
CA GLY A 870 -16.86 -2.70 -8.59
C GLY A 870 -16.13 -1.49 -8.01
N HIS A 871 -15.19 -1.77 -7.15
CA HIS A 871 -14.22 -0.88 -6.51
C HIS A 871 -13.61 0.18 -7.45
N THR A 872 -13.64 1.48 -7.09
CA THR A 872 -12.95 2.67 -7.69
C THR A 872 -12.85 2.85 -9.24
N ARG A 873 -13.24 1.85 -10.05
CA ARG A 873 -13.07 1.76 -11.51
C ARG A 873 -14.42 1.33 -12.11
N PRO A 874 -15.32 2.28 -12.42
CA PRO A 874 -16.64 1.94 -12.92
C PRO A 874 -16.54 1.25 -14.29
N LEU A 875 -17.27 0.14 -14.44
CA LEU A 875 -17.55 -0.44 -15.73
C LEU A 875 -18.97 -0.05 -16.13
N LEU A 876 -19.07 0.83 -17.13
CA LEU A 876 -20.33 1.20 -17.77
C LEU A 876 -20.65 0.23 -18.90
N TRP A 877 -21.88 -0.24 -18.93
CA TRP A 877 -22.39 -1.13 -19.97
C TRP A 877 -23.86 -0.82 -20.23
N THR A 878 -24.36 -1.06 -21.44
CA THR A 878 -25.73 -0.64 -21.82
C THR A 878 -26.52 -1.76 -22.47
N THR A 879 -27.85 -1.60 -22.47
CA THR A 879 -28.79 -2.67 -22.83
C THR A 879 -29.93 -2.26 -23.77
N LEU A 880 -30.19 -3.06 -24.81
CA LEU A 880 -31.45 -3.13 -25.55
C LEU A 880 -32.62 -3.53 -24.65
N ARG A 881 -33.76 -2.95 -25.01
CA ARG A 881 -35.06 -3.12 -24.42
C ARG A 881 -35.46 -4.58 -24.18
N ASP A 882 -36.24 -4.75 -23.10
CA ASP A 882 -37.21 -5.82 -22.82
C ASP A 882 -36.84 -7.05 -21.98
N ARG A 883 -35.88 -6.99 -21.03
CA ARG A 883 -35.90 -7.95 -19.88
C ARG A 883 -35.48 -7.28 -18.56
N ALA A 884 -36.43 -7.15 -17.64
CA ALA A 884 -36.35 -6.33 -16.43
C ALA A 884 -35.63 -6.99 -15.21
N GLU A 885 -35.03 -8.17 -15.40
CA GLU A 885 -34.28 -8.89 -14.36
C GLU A 885 -32.81 -9.14 -14.71
N ALA A 886 -32.39 -8.64 -15.86
CA ALA A 886 -31.09 -8.87 -16.44
C ALA A 886 -30.96 -7.88 -17.60
N PRO A 887 -30.24 -6.76 -17.42
CA PRO A 887 -30.20 -5.75 -18.46
C PRO A 887 -29.64 -6.39 -19.74
N THR A 888 -30.38 -6.26 -20.85
CA THR A 888 -30.24 -6.98 -22.13
C THR A 888 -29.38 -6.23 -23.18
N LEU A 889 -28.07 -6.43 -23.36
CA LEU A 889 -27.16 -5.64 -24.27
C LEU A 889 -27.64 -5.11 -25.67
N VAL A 890 -27.47 -3.80 -25.89
CA VAL A 890 -26.72 -3.19 -27.02
C VAL A 890 -25.94 -2.04 -26.43
N ASN A 891 -24.66 -2.00 -26.81
CA ASN A 891 -23.63 -1.01 -26.49
C ASN A 891 -22.76 -1.27 -25.22
N PHE A 892 -22.12 -2.46 -25.18
CA PHE A 892 -20.68 -2.49 -24.79
C PHE A 892 -19.77 -1.87 -25.90
N ILE A 893 -20.38 -1.22 -26.90
CA ILE A 893 -19.83 -0.86 -28.20
C ILE A 893 -20.44 0.49 -28.60
N SER A 894 -19.85 1.62 -28.24
CA SER A 894 -20.15 2.89 -28.92
C SER A 894 -18.92 3.74 -29.24
N GLN A 895 -17.70 3.21 -29.09
CA GLN A 895 -16.51 3.85 -29.66
C GLN A 895 -15.50 2.84 -30.23
N ILE A 896 -15.97 1.89 -31.04
CA ILE A 896 -15.07 1.09 -31.87
C ILE A 896 -14.85 1.84 -33.18
N ARG A 897 -13.62 2.36 -33.36
CA ARG A 897 -13.09 2.70 -34.68
C ARG A 897 -13.06 1.44 -35.55
N GLU A 898 -13.63 1.53 -36.75
CA GLU A 898 -13.36 0.55 -37.80
C GLU A 898 -11.87 0.58 -38.16
N HIS A 899 -11.25 -0.60 -38.24
CA HIS A 899 -10.00 -0.74 -38.99
C HIS A 899 -10.36 -1.02 -40.45
N GLY A 900 -10.21 -0.01 -41.31
CA GLY A 900 -10.40 -0.18 -42.75
C GLY A 900 -10.13 1.09 -43.55
N THR A 901 -8.87 1.29 -43.94
CA THR A 901 -8.42 2.01 -45.16
C THR A 901 -9.08 3.36 -45.49
N GLY A 902 -8.46 4.47 -45.08
CA GLY A 902 -8.80 5.80 -45.61
C GLY A 902 -8.04 6.93 -44.91
N GLU A 903 -7.42 7.80 -45.70
CA GLU A 903 -6.53 8.88 -45.28
C GLU A 903 -7.09 9.79 -44.17
N VAL A 904 -6.17 10.26 -43.33
CA VAL A 904 -6.37 11.36 -42.39
C VAL A 904 -6.77 12.61 -43.18
N LYS A 905 -7.97 13.15 -42.94
CA LYS A 905 -8.27 14.56 -43.19
C LYS A 905 -8.61 15.25 -41.88
N GLU A 906 -7.73 16.20 -41.52
CA GLU A 906 -7.98 17.25 -40.55
C GLU A 906 -9.33 17.91 -40.83
N CYS A 907 -10.26 17.88 -39.88
CA CYS A 907 -11.44 18.75 -39.89
C CYS A 907 -11.15 20.00 -39.05
N THR A 908 -10.37 20.91 -39.62
CA THR A 908 -10.41 22.34 -39.28
C THR A 908 -11.50 23.02 -40.11
N THR A 909 -12.61 23.45 -39.49
CA THR A 909 -13.22 24.77 -39.74
C THR A 909 -14.39 25.03 -38.77
N PHE A 910 -14.21 26.03 -37.92
CA PHE A 910 -15.25 26.69 -37.12
C PHE A 910 -16.20 27.50 -38.02
N GLY A 911 -17.51 27.41 -37.75
CA GLY A 911 -18.51 28.38 -38.17
C GLY A 911 -19.11 29.07 -36.94
N LYS A 912 -18.95 30.40 -36.86
CA LYS A 912 -19.32 31.30 -35.76
C LYS A 912 -20.80 31.19 -35.30
N ALA A 913 -21.04 30.91 -34.01
CA ALA A 913 -22.14 31.50 -33.25
C ALA A 913 -21.92 31.40 -31.73
N ARG A 914 -21.60 32.56 -31.13
CA ARG A 914 -21.77 32.99 -29.73
C ARG A 914 -21.28 32.07 -28.60
N SER A 915 -20.14 32.48 -28.05
CA SER A 915 -19.65 32.23 -26.69
C SER A 915 -20.76 32.07 -25.63
N LEU A 916 -20.81 30.90 -25.02
CA LEU A 916 -21.14 30.75 -23.59
C LEU A 916 -19.80 30.55 -22.86
N PRO A 917 -19.57 31.25 -21.74
CA PRO A 917 -18.25 31.33 -21.11
C PRO A 917 -17.81 29.94 -20.67
N SER A 918 -16.63 29.58 -21.17
CA SER A 918 -15.83 28.46 -20.69
C SER A 918 -15.67 28.54 -19.18
N ILE A 919 -16.30 27.62 -18.44
CA ILE A 919 -15.78 27.22 -17.14
C ILE A 919 -14.52 26.38 -17.43
N ARG A 920 -13.39 27.08 -17.58
CA ARG A 920 -12.07 26.50 -17.36
C ARG A 920 -11.96 26.21 -15.87
N VAL A 921 -12.25 24.98 -15.45
CA VAL A 921 -11.64 24.47 -14.21
C VAL A 921 -10.22 24.02 -14.56
N LYS A 922 -9.29 24.47 -13.72
CA LYS A 922 -7.84 24.30 -13.80
C LYS A 922 -7.44 22.88 -14.22
N GLN A 923 -6.50 22.82 -15.17
CA GLN A 923 -5.60 21.68 -15.31
C GLN A 923 -4.80 21.50 -14.01
N THR A 924 -5.34 20.70 -13.09
CA THR A 924 -4.55 19.97 -12.10
C THR A 924 -4.39 18.55 -12.63
N SER A 925 -3.14 18.09 -12.65
CA SER A 925 -2.66 16.88 -13.29
C SER A 925 -3.13 15.59 -12.61
N THR A 926 -4.39 15.23 -12.80
CA THR A 926 -4.91 13.87 -12.57
C THR A 926 -5.94 13.56 -13.65
N ARG A 927 -5.61 12.64 -14.55
CA ARG A 927 -6.54 12.08 -15.55
C ARG A 927 -7.63 11.28 -14.83
N SER A 928 -8.71 11.92 -14.43
CA SER A 928 -10.04 11.31 -14.33
C SER A 928 -10.87 11.80 -15.52
N ALA A 929 -11.89 11.03 -15.92
CA ALA A 929 -12.89 11.40 -16.92
C ALA A 929 -12.46 11.36 -18.41
N TYR A 930 -12.54 10.17 -19.03
CA TYR A 930 -13.30 9.89 -20.27
C TYR A 930 -13.38 8.36 -20.37
N GLY A 931 -14.59 7.78 -20.55
CA GLY A 931 -14.75 6.34 -20.70
C GLY A 931 -13.88 5.80 -21.83
N VAL A 932 -12.96 4.89 -21.52
CA VAL A 932 -12.04 4.33 -22.53
C VAL A 932 -12.64 3.02 -23.05
N PRO A 933 -12.93 2.89 -24.36
CA PRO A 933 -13.49 1.68 -24.91
C PRO A 933 -12.49 0.52 -24.79
N VAL A 934 -12.95 -0.62 -24.29
CA VAL A 934 -12.16 -1.86 -24.24
C VAL A 934 -12.33 -2.60 -25.56
N GLU A 935 -11.22 -2.86 -26.25
CA GLU A 935 -11.26 -3.54 -27.54
C GLU A 935 -11.48 -5.06 -27.37
N ILE A 936 -12.72 -5.50 -27.57
CA ILE A 936 -13.08 -6.92 -27.53
C ILE A 936 -12.73 -7.60 -28.88
N PRO A 937 -12.20 -8.85 -28.91
CA PRO A 937 -11.97 -9.60 -30.14
C PRO A 937 -13.24 -9.82 -30.99
N ALA A 938 -13.12 -9.75 -32.32
CA ALA A 938 -14.27 -9.83 -33.24
C ALA A 938 -15.15 -11.10 -33.06
N LEU A 939 -14.51 -12.25 -32.84
CA LEU A 939 -15.20 -13.52 -32.54
C LEU A 939 -16.09 -13.44 -31.30
N PHE A 940 -15.62 -12.72 -30.28
CA PHE A 940 -16.34 -12.55 -29.03
C PHE A 940 -17.44 -11.50 -29.13
N ARG A 941 -17.20 -10.42 -29.91
CA ARG A 941 -18.25 -9.44 -30.24
C ARG A 941 -19.48 -10.10 -30.86
N HIS A 942 -19.30 -11.09 -31.73
CA HIS A 942 -20.42 -11.81 -32.34
C HIS A 942 -21.33 -12.49 -31.30
N ARG A 943 -20.76 -13.06 -30.22
CA ARG A 943 -21.53 -13.71 -29.14
C ARG A 943 -22.31 -12.69 -28.31
N LEU A 944 -21.72 -11.51 -28.07
CA LEU A 944 -22.36 -10.45 -27.30
C LEU A 944 -23.43 -9.66 -28.07
N ARG A 945 -23.47 -9.75 -29.42
CA ARG A 945 -24.40 -8.97 -30.27
C ARG A 945 -25.88 -9.09 -29.88
N ARG A 946 -26.27 -10.19 -29.23
CA ARG A 946 -27.68 -10.51 -28.92
C ARG A 946 -28.11 -10.08 -27.53
N GLY A 947 -27.22 -9.56 -26.70
CA GLY A 947 -27.53 -9.29 -25.31
C GLY A 947 -26.45 -9.77 -24.36
N ILE A 948 -26.47 -9.19 -23.17
CA ILE A 948 -25.84 -9.65 -21.95
C ILE A 948 -27.03 -9.93 -21.04
N ARG A 949 -27.00 -11.01 -20.28
CA ARG A 949 -28.00 -11.31 -19.25
C ARG A 949 -27.44 -10.94 -17.88
N SER A 950 -26.19 -11.29 -17.63
CA SER A 950 -25.54 -11.05 -16.35
C SER A 950 -24.07 -10.72 -16.53
N VAL A 951 -23.57 -9.78 -15.72
CA VAL A 951 -22.15 -9.42 -15.63
C VAL A 951 -21.73 -9.50 -14.18
N ALA A 952 -20.58 -10.12 -13.94
CA ALA A 952 -19.84 -9.99 -12.69
C ALA A 952 -18.40 -9.57 -13.00
N TRP A 953 -17.80 -8.82 -12.09
CA TRP A 953 -16.47 -8.24 -12.28
C TRP A 953 -15.70 -8.26 -10.98
N ASP A 954 -14.40 -8.53 -11.07
CA ASP A 954 -13.47 -8.38 -9.96
C ASP A 954 -12.40 -7.35 -10.31
N ASP A 955 -12.49 -6.18 -9.68
CA ASP A 955 -11.60 -5.02 -9.90
C ASP A 955 -10.14 -5.33 -9.61
N TRP A 956 -9.91 -6.30 -8.74
CA TRP A 956 -8.57 -6.62 -8.29
C TRP A 956 -7.81 -7.49 -9.28
N SER A 957 -8.48 -8.49 -9.85
CA SER A 957 -7.89 -9.37 -10.85
C SER A 957 -8.05 -8.86 -12.28
N GLY A 958 -9.01 -7.96 -12.56
CA GLY A 958 -9.31 -7.50 -13.91
C GLY A 958 -10.05 -8.55 -14.77
N ARG A 959 -10.85 -9.41 -14.14
CA ARG A 959 -11.66 -10.45 -14.79
C ARG A 959 -13.11 -10.00 -14.92
N ILE A 960 -13.64 -10.00 -16.14
CA ILE A 960 -15.06 -9.79 -16.42
C ILE A 960 -15.70 -11.14 -16.75
N PHE A 961 -16.78 -11.48 -16.06
CA PHE A 961 -17.62 -12.64 -16.33
C PHE A 961 -18.90 -12.16 -16.99
N VAL A 962 -19.25 -12.76 -18.12
CA VAL A 962 -20.42 -12.38 -18.91
C VAL A 962 -21.23 -13.61 -19.26
N ALA A 963 -22.53 -13.57 -19.02
CA ALA A 963 -23.49 -14.54 -19.52
C ALA A 963 -24.42 -13.87 -20.53
N THR A 964 -24.79 -14.57 -21.60
CA THR A 964 -25.69 -14.03 -22.64
C THR A 964 -27.11 -14.61 -22.48
N PRO A 965 -28.15 -13.98 -23.04
CA PRO A 965 -29.52 -14.46 -22.91
C PRO A 965 -29.83 -15.80 -23.58
N GLU A 966 -29.02 -16.24 -24.54
CA GLU A 966 -29.31 -17.39 -25.40
C GLU A 966 -28.33 -18.56 -25.23
N ASP A 967 -27.18 -18.32 -24.61
CA ASP A 967 -26.16 -19.33 -24.32
C ASP A 967 -26.26 -19.77 -22.85
N CYS A 968 -26.11 -21.07 -22.59
CA CYS A 968 -25.92 -21.61 -21.24
C CYS A 968 -24.46 -21.43 -20.75
N GLY A 969 -23.62 -20.76 -21.53
CA GLY A 969 -22.23 -20.49 -21.21
C GLY A 969 -21.97 -19.22 -20.39
N ILE A 970 -20.89 -19.27 -19.61
CA ILE A 970 -20.22 -18.10 -19.06
C ILE A 970 -18.96 -17.84 -19.86
N HIS A 971 -18.75 -16.56 -20.14
CA HIS A 971 -17.58 -16.08 -20.81
C HIS A 971 -16.71 -15.25 -19.86
N LEU A 972 -15.41 -15.58 -19.81
CA LEU A 972 -14.41 -14.82 -19.07
C LEU A 972 -13.61 -13.94 -20.04
N ILE A 973 -13.54 -12.65 -19.74
CA ILE A 973 -12.67 -11.67 -20.39
C ILE A 973 -11.58 -11.30 -19.38
N ASP A 974 -10.32 -11.57 -19.72
CA ASP A 974 -9.17 -11.26 -18.87
C ASP A 974 -8.41 -10.05 -19.42
N LEU A 975 -8.33 -8.98 -18.61
CA LEU A 975 -7.61 -7.75 -18.92
C LEU A 975 -6.19 -7.73 -18.34
N ALA A 976 -5.74 -8.84 -17.79
CA ALA A 976 -4.39 -9.02 -17.28
C ALA A 976 -3.67 -10.17 -18.00
N LYS A 977 -2.33 -10.11 -18.05
CA LYS A 977 -1.52 -11.22 -18.58
C LYS A 977 -1.49 -12.38 -17.60
N ASN A 978 -1.59 -13.61 -18.13
CA ASN A 978 -1.38 -14.84 -17.38
C ASN A 978 -0.14 -15.61 -17.91
N PRO A 979 0.89 -15.87 -17.10
CA PRO A 979 2.15 -16.50 -17.55
C PRO A 979 2.02 -17.89 -18.17
N MET A 980 0.98 -18.66 -17.83
CA MET A 980 0.84 -20.07 -18.22
C MET A 980 0.03 -20.30 -19.50
N GLN A 981 -0.62 -19.28 -20.07
CA GLN A 981 -1.47 -19.45 -21.26
C GLN A 981 -0.67 -19.79 -22.54
N TYR A 982 0.65 -19.61 -22.55
CA TYR A 982 1.50 -19.92 -23.69
C TYR A 982 2.01 -21.37 -23.74
N ALA A 983 1.72 -22.19 -22.72
CA ALA A 983 2.26 -23.56 -22.63
C ALA A 983 1.52 -24.59 -23.51
N ASN A 984 0.30 -24.29 -24.00
CA ASN A 984 -0.47 -25.23 -24.81
C ASN A 984 -0.75 -24.67 -26.22
N GLY A 985 0.10 -25.02 -27.19
CA GLY A 985 -0.38 -25.52 -28.48
C GLY A 985 -0.91 -24.55 -29.54
N ALA A 986 -0.74 -23.23 -29.44
CA ALA A 986 -1.05 -22.30 -30.54
C ALA A 986 0.23 -21.75 -31.20
N MET A 987 1.10 -22.66 -31.64
CA MET A 987 1.84 -22.46 -32.89
C MET A 987 0.82 -22.66 -34.02
N SER A 988 0.08 -21.62 -34.40
CA SER A 988 -0.62 -21.63 -35.68
C SER A 988 -0.66 -20.22 -36.27
N ARG A 989 0.26 -20.02 -37.22
CA ARG A 989 0.17 -19.10 -38.37
C ARG A 989 -0.09 -17.62 -38.07
N ILE A 990 0.99 -16.88 -37.82
CA ILE A 990 1.25 -15.57 -38.44
C ILE A 990 2.78 -15.54 -38.67
N VAL A 991 3.30 -16.32 -39.63
CA VAL A 991 3.61 -15.96 -41.03
C VAL A 991 4.53 -14.75 -41.14
N LEU A 992 5.80 -15.07 -41.48
CA LEU A 992 6.89 -14.30 -42.07
C LEU A 992 7.42 -13.07 -41.33
#